data_AF-A0A3Q9MX92-F1
#
_entry.id   AF-A0A3Q9MX92-F1
#
_cell.length_a   1.000
_cell.length_b   1.000
_cell.length_c   1.000
_cell.angle_alpha   90.00
_cell.angle_beta   90.00
_cell.angle_gamma   90.00
#
_symmetry.space_group_name_H-M   'P 1'
#
loop_
_entity.id
_entity.type
_entity.pdbx_description
1 polymer ?
#
loop_
_entity_poly.entity_id
_entity_poly.type
_entity_poly.pdbx_seq_one_letter_code
_entity_poly.pdbx_strand_id
1 'polypeptide(L)'
;MSLLLSRKPLLALIWVSTHLLRRSSFMVPVIADKRRDGKSSFVDLITYVSFRDDKKLDETLSPDMPFVRPSRSKEAVFDRLVGYMDRHASEEQQVVVASFEDGRQQVLCDKVLVETNCFSLATAAAEMNAVASQNVLAGDPVFHYLLSWREEDNPKDADILAAARYTLKRLGMAEHQFVTAIHRDTDNVHCHIAVNRINPISYRAADLWRSKETLQKASRFLEHKYGWAQDNGSWVMNDKGEIVRAKREWQPAPREAQQLEHHADRESLYTYAVDHCRRDIDALLKQSDVSWREVHSILIRAGLELKRKGEGLAVYPQPEDGTTETTQRPIKASRLHPKLTLSYLEPVAGVFKASPSAQRWSPDKRVYAHLIDSEYSDRLHVRDRGARMERRIQRAEEREDLQARYLAYKNAWVKPVIPADEVKRRYQEMARGFQARKARVRITERDPLLRKLMFRAIEVERMVATAELRLELRAERDAIKMDPDNQRMSYRQWVEVQALAQDKAAISQLRGWAYRQKRNARTSSLSANGFLCAVADDVKPLHLRGYETQVTRDGAITYLRDGVACVRDMGRRIEVVPGDTRNIAAAIVVASKKSGEELDVRGSAAFTGDTLKLVSEFNAPRFTKLTLTNPEQQRWMLRQPEVKAANPAPDSSSWGPTNKPAKYTPPKPS
;
A
#
# COMPACT_ATOMS: atom_id res chain seq x y z
N MET A 1 -36.03 14.57 -12.09
CA MET A 1 -36.18 14.24 -10.64
C MET A 1 -35.29 13.06 -10.27
N SER A 2 -33.96 13.23 -10.34
CA SER A 2 -32.97 12.18 -10.05
C SER A 2 -32.02 12.68 -8.98
N LEU A 3 -32.04 12.06 -7.80
CA LEU A 3 -31.11 12.34 -6.70
C LEU A 3 -30.88 11.04 -5.92
N LEU A 4 -29.96 10.21 -6.41
CA LEU A 4 -29.39 9.08 -5.67
C LEU A 4 -28.01 8.77 -6.28
N LEU A 5 -26.96 9.45 -5.81
CA LEU A 5 -25.58 9.03 -6.09
C LEU A 5 -24.63 9.35 -4.92
N SER A 6 -24.13 8.27 -4.33
CA SER A 6 -22.75 8.06 -3.86
C SER A 6 -22.20 8.90 -2.68
N ARG A 7 -22.29 8.32 -1.47
CA ARG A 7 -21.40 8.63 -0.35
C ARG A 7 -20.09 7.83 -0.50
N LYS A 8 -18.96 8.50 -0.79
CA LYS A 8 -17.59 7.97 -0.65
C LYS A 8 -16.77 8.88 0.28
N PRO A 9 -16.15 8.39 1.37
CA PRO A 9 -15.45 9.27 2.32
C PRO A 9 -13.92 9.33 2.13
N LEU A 10 -13.37 10.52 2.38
CA LEU A 10 -12.06 10.85 2.99
C LEU A 10 -10.83 9.99 2.62
N LEU A 11 -10.16 10.33 1.51
CA LEU A 11 -8.87 9.74 1.10
C LEU A 11 -7.77 10.77 0.77
N ALA A 12 -8.03 12.07 0.86
CA ALA A 12 -7.19 13.09 0.20
C ALA A 12 -5.89 13.47 0.95
N LEU A 13 -5.92 13.67 2.27
CA LEU A 13 -4.75 14.24 2.99
C LEU A 13 -3.65 13.22 3.35
N ILE A 14 -4.02 11.98 3.69
CA ILE A 14 -3.07 10.98 4.22
C ILE A 14 -2.34 10.20 3.11
N TRP A 15 -2.86 10.19 1.88
CA TRP A 15 -2.35 9.29 0.84
C TRP A 15 -1.79 10.00 -0.39
N VAL A 16 -2.32 11.17 -0.81
CA VAL A 16 -1.86 11.82 -2.04
C VAL A 16 -0.45 12.42 -1.90
N SER A 17 -0.08 12.96 -0.73
CA SER A 17 1.27 13.49 -0.49
C SER A 17 2.34 12.40 -0.47
N THR A 18 2.00 11.18 -0.02
CA THR A 18 2.88 10.00 -0.12
C THR A 18 2.84 9.31 -1.50
N HIS A 19 1.82 9.59 -2.34
CA HIS A 19 1.65 8.98 -3.67
C HIS A 19 2.61 9.49 -4.72
N LEU A 20 3.02 10.75 -4.61
CA LEU A 20 4.07 11.28 -5.48
C LEU A 20 5.46 10.84 -5.05
N LEU A 21 5.64 10.11 -3.95
CA LEU A 21 6.95 9.66 -3.46
C LEU A 21 7.30 8.22 -3.89
N ARG A 22 6.32 7.39 -4.27
CA ARG A 22 6.52 5.93 -4.52
C ARG A 22 7.02 5.52 -5.90
N ARG A 23 7.05 6.41 -6.87
CA ARG A 23 7.58 6.14 -8.24
C ARG A 23 8.45 7.28 -8.75
N SER A 24 9.08 8.00 -7.83
CA SER A 24 9.51 9.36 -8.12
C SER A 24 10.87 9.63 -7.50
N SER A 25 11.86 9.71 -8.37
CA SER A 25 13.28 9.80 -8.05
C SER A 25 13.75 11.27 -7.98
N PHE A 26 12.94 12.23 -7.49
CA PHE A 26 13.21 13.68 -7.66
C PHE A 26 13.36 14.42 -6.34
N MET A 27 13.96 15.60 -6.41
CA MET A 27 13.41 16.72 -5.66
C MET A 27 12.08 17.20 -6.25
N VAL A 28 10.98 16.54 -5.84
CA VAL A 28 9.62 16.91 -6.26
C VAL A 28 9.08 17.92 -5.27
N PRO A 29 8.79 19.15 -5.70
CA PRO A 29 7.85 19.98 -4.97
C PRO A 29 6.43 19.50 -5.22
N VAL A 30 5.79 18.98 -4.19
CA VAL A 30 4.37 18.55 -4.25
C VAL A 30 3.54 19.51 -3.43
N ILE A 31 2.61 20.20 -4.09
CA ILE A 31 1.56 20.95 -3.40
C ILE A 31 0.55 19.93 -2.89
N ALA A 32 0.32 19.91 -1.58
CA ALA A 32 -0.62 18.99 -0.97
C ALA A 32 -2.06 19.32 -1.42
N ASP A 33 -2.84 18.27 -1.70
CA ASP A 33 -4.25 18.44 -2.09
C ASP A 33 -5.05 19.03 -0.93
N LYS A 34 -5.84 20.08 -1.23
CA LYS A 34 -6.71 20.75 -0.26
C LYS A 34 -7.89 19.87 0.14
N ARG A 35 -8.47 20.13 1.31
CA ARG A 35 -9.72 19.49 1.73
C ARG A 35 -10.87 19.89 0.78
N ARG A 36 -11.77 18.95 0.51
CA ARG A 36 -12.96 19.17 -0.34
C ARG A 36 -13.93 20.22 0.22
N ASP A 37 -13.91 20.46 1.53
CA ASP A 37 -14.69 21.50 2.19
C ASP A 37 -14.01 22.88 2.17
N GLY A 38 -12.81 22.99 1.59
CA GLY A 38 -12.06 24.23 1.45
C GLY A 38 -11.49 24.80 2.76
N LYS A 39 -11.67 24.10 3.89
CA LYS A 39 -11.30 24.59 5.23
C LYS A 39 -10.17 23.76 5.81
N SER A 40 -8.94 24.23 5.63
CA SER A 40 -7.74 23.67 6.25
C SER A 40 -7.52 24.30 7.63
N SER A 41 -7.03 23.53 8.62
CA SER A 41 -6.67 24.08 9.93
C SER A 41 -5.17 23.95 10.15
N PHE A 42 -4.53 25.00 10.70
CA PHE A 42 -3.11 24.94 11.06
C PHE A 42 -2.86 23.91 12.18
N VAL A 43 -3.84 23.69 13.07
CA VAL A 43 -3.78 22.71 14.15
C VAL A 43 -3.67 21.28 13.61
N ASP A 44 -4.57 20.87 12.71
CA ASP A 44 -4.54 19.54 12.09
C ASP A 44 -3.23 19.35 11.30
N LEU A 45 -2.79 20.40 10.59
CA LEU A 45 -1.62 20.33 9.74
C LEU A 45 -0.32 20.25 10.53
N ILE A 46 -0.10 21.11 11.52
CA ILE A 46 1.12 21.13 12.33
C ILE A 46 1.23 19.84 13.14
N THR A 47 0.11 19.35 13.68
CA THR A 47 0.10 18.06 14.39
C THR A 47 0.48 16.91 13.45
N TYR A 48 -0.11 16.86 12.24
CA TYR A 48 0.21 15.86 11.24
C TYR A 48 1.67 15.92 10.76
N VAL A 49 2.21 17.13 10.61
CA VAL A 49 3.55 17.37 10.08
C VAL A 49 4.62 17.12 11.15
N SER A 50 4.32 17.31 12.43
CA SER A 50 5.33 17.26 13.51
C SER A 50 5.38 15.92 14.23
N PHE A 51 4.28 15.14 14.24
CA PHE A 51 4.17 13.92 15.05
C PHE A 51 3.96 12.66 14.20
N ARG A 52 4.44 11.52 14.73
CA ARG A 52 4.41 10.20 14.07
C ARG A 52 3.27 9.36 14.64
N ASP A 53 2.52 8.67 13.77
CA ASP A 53 1.37 7.85 14.19
C ASP A 53 1.23 6.56 13.34
N ASP A 54 2.34 5.95 12.92
CA ASP A 54 2.34 4.71 12.13
C ASP A 54 2.82 3.51 12.97
N LYS A 55 1.95 2.49 13.13
CA LYS A 55 2.32 1.17 13.67
C LYS A 55 3.31 0.47 12.74
N LYS A 56 4.33 -0.19 13.28
CA LYS A 56 5.33 -0.91 12.48
C LYS A 56 4.74 -2.22 11.88
N LEU A 57 5.15 -2.59 10.67
CA LEU A 57 4.63 -3.77 9.97
C LEU A 57 5.44 -5.05 10.24
N ASP A 58 6.58 -4.91 10.92
CA ASP A 58 7.44 -6.00 11.39
C ASP A 58 6.87 -6.74 12.60
N GLU A 59 5.85 -6.19 13.25
CA GLU A 59 5.13 -6.85 14.35
C GLU A 59 4.43 -8.14 13.87
N THR A 60 4.63 -9.22 14.64
CA THR A 60 3.92 -10.48 14.49
C THR A 60 2.41 -10.27 14.66
N LEU A 61 1.61 -10.93 13.81
CA LEU A 61 0.16 -10.92 13.97
C LEU A 61 -0.22 -11.57 15.29
N SER A 62 -1.04 -10.87 16.08
CA SER A 62 -1.63 -11.39 17.32
C SER A 62 -3.10 -10.96 17.41
N PRO A 63 -4.00 -11.84 17.88
CA PRO A 63 -5.38 -11.48 18.22
C PRO A 63 -5.47 -10.31 19.19
N ASP A 64 -4.51 -10.19 20.11
CA ASP A 64 -4.51 -9.17 21.17
C ASP A 64 -4.11 -7.77 20.68
N MET A 65 -3.50 -7.69 19.49
CA MET A 65 -2.98 -6.45 18.89
C MET A 65 -3.47 -6.25 17.45
N PRO A 66 -4.79 -6.12 17.23
CA PRO A 66 -5.34 -5.97 15.90
C PRO A 66 -4.95 -4.64 15.25
N PHE A 67 -4.97 -4.59 13.91
CA PHE A 67 -4.85 -3.32 13.22
C PHE A 67 -6.04 -2.41 13.50
N VAL A 68 -5.86 -1.46 14.42
CA VAL A 68 -6.84 -0.40 14.68
C VAL A 68 -6.53 0.77 13.76
N ARG A 69 -7.43 1.04 12.81
CA ARG A 69 -7.36 2.29 12.05
C ARG A 69 -7.76 3.44 12.97
N PRO A 70 -6.95 4.50 13.13
CA PRO A 70 -7.33 5.60 14.00
C PRO A 70 -8.66 6.22 13.56
N SER A 71 -9.55 6.49 14.53
CA SER A 71 -10.87 7.06 14.25
C SER A 71 -10.75 8.44 13.60
N ARG A 72 -11.51 8.67 12.53
CA ARG A 72 -11.47 9.92 11.75
C ARG A 72 -12.56 10.92 12.13
N SER A 73 -13.28 10.69 13.24
CA SER A 73 -14.27 11.66 13.74
C SER A 73 -13.56 12.91 14.26
N LYS A 74 -14.24 14.07 14.16
CA LYS A 74 -13.69 15.34 14.68
C LYS A 74 -13.32 15.23 16.16
N GLU A 75 -14.19 14.60 16.95
CA GLU A 75 -13.98 14.31 18.37
C GLU A 75 -12.76 13.41 18.59
N ALA A 76 -12.60 12.29 17.88
CA ALA A 76 -11.44 11.41 18.11
C ALA A 76 -10.11 11.94 17.56
N VAL A 77 -10.16 12.91 16.64
CA VAL A 77 -8.98 13.69 16.22
C VAL A 77 -8.66 14.73 17.29
N PHE A 78 -9.67 15.41 17.83
CA PHE A 78 -9.54 16.38 18.92
C PHE A 78 -9.14 15.73 20.24
N ASP A 79 -9.67 14.58 20.64
CA ASP A 79 -9.31 13.85 21.86
C ASP A 79 -7.91 13.23 21.76
N ARG A 80 -7.47 12.88 20.54
CA ARG A 80 -6.05 12.57 20.32
C ARG A 80 -5.22 13.82 20.46
N LEU A 81 -5.65 14.95 19.88
CA LEU A 81 -4.97 16.23 20.01
C LEU A 81 -4.87 16.67 21.49
N VAL A 82 -5.96 16.58 22.26
CA VAL A 82 -6.05 16.90 23.69
C VAL A 82 -5.29 15.88 24.51
N GLY A 83 -5.46 14.58 24.26
CA GLY A 83 -4.69 13.54 24.94
C GLY A 83 -3.21 13.53 24.58
N TYR A 84 -2.81 14.17 23.48
CA TYR A 84 -1.41 14.48 23.15
C TYR A 84 -0.98 15.77 23.86
N MET A 85 -1.79 16.85 23.86
CA MET A 85 -1.51 18.08 24.62
C MET A 85 -1.39 17.83 26.13
N ASP A 86 -2.24 16.97 26.72
CA ASP A 86 -2.21 16.57 28.13
C ASP A 86 -1.03 15.64 28.44
N ARG A 87 -0.64 14.74 27.52
CA ARG A 87 0.61 13.96 27.66
C ARG A 87 1.85 14.83 27.51
N HIS A 88 1.77 15.94 26.76
CA HIS A 88 2.83 16.92 26.55
C HIS A 88 2.74 18.15 27.47
N ALA A 89 1.89 18.12 28.50
CA ALA A 89 2.10 18.93 29.69
C ALA A 89 3.36 18.49 30.47
N SER A 90 3.96 17.33 30.10
CA SER A 90 5.36 17.04 30.41
C SER A 90 6.26 17.58 29.29
N GLU A 91 7.08 18.58 29.62
CA GLU A 91 8.07 19.25 28.76
C GLU A 91 9.18 18.30 28.23
N GLU A 92 9.09 16.99 28.48
CA GLU A 92 10.19 16.02 28.32
C GLU A 92 10.44 15.53 26.89
N GLN A 93 9.65 15.94 25.88
CA GLN A 93 9.75 15.40 24.49
C GLN A 93 9.99 16.44 23.38
N GLN A 94 10.09 17.73 23.69
CA GLN A 94 10.47 18.78 22.74
C GLN A 94 11.77 19.44 23.18
N VAL A 95 12.84 19.25 22.41
CA VAL A 95 14.13 19.86 22.72
C VAL A 95 14.41 20.95 21.70
N VAL A 96 14.53 22.20 22.15
CA VAL A 96 14.99 23.30 21.30
C VAL A 96 16.47 23.04 21.00
N VAL A 97 16.78 22.77 19.73
CA VAL A 97 18.12 22.45 19.24
C VAL A 97 18.91 23.72 18.95
N ALA A 98 18.25 24.73 18.39
CA ALA A 98 18.87 26.01 18.05
C ALA A 98 17.85 27.14 18.03
N SER A 99 18.28 28.34 18.38
CA SER A 99 17.55 29.60 18.20
C SER A 99 18.42 30.57 17.40
N PHE A 100 17.81 31.35 16.52
CA PHE A 100 18.49 32.26 15.61
C PHE A 100 18.09 33.71 15.88
N GLU A 101 18.98 34.65 15.54
CA GLU A 101 18.75 36.10 15.73
C GLU A 101 17.55 36.64 14.96
N ASP A 102 17.17 35.97 13.87
CA ASP A 102 16.00 36.31 13.04
C ASP A 102 14.67 35.77 13.60
N GLY A 103 14.67 35.29 14.84
CA GLY A 103 13.49 34.77 15.53
C GLY A 103 13.12 33.34 15.16
N ARG A 104 13.91 32.66 14.32
CA ARG A 104 13.69 31.24 14.01
C ARG A 104 14.14 30.34 15.15
N GLN A 105 13.46 29.20 15.27
CA GLN A 105 13.80 28.13 16.18
C GLN A 105 13.81 26.79 15.46
N GLN A 106 14.75 25.94 15.85
CA GLN A 106 14.79 24.52 15.48
C GLN A 106 14.46 23.68 16.71
N VAL A 107 13.44 22.82 16.58
CA VAL A 107 12.93 21.97 17.66
C VAL A 107 12.99 20.52 17.20
N LEU A 108 13.50 19.65 18.05
CA LEU A 108 13.44 18.21 17.85
C LEU A 108 12.22 17.64 18.58
N CYS A 109 11.28 17.08 17.80
CA CYS A 109 10.11 16.38 18.32
C CYS A 109 10.26 14.89 18.04
N ASP A 110 10.48 14.09 19.08
CA ASP A 110 10.88 12.67 18.97
C ASP A 110 12.13 12.48 18.09
N LYS A 111 11.95 12.23 16.78
CA LYS A 111 13.04 12.09 15.80
C LYS A 111 12.80 12.92 14.53
N VAL A 112 11.94 13.93 14.61
CA VAL A 112 11.58 14.83 13.51
C VAL A 112 12.16 16.21 13.84
N LEU A 113 13.07 16.69 13.01
CA LEU A 113 13.60 18.05 13.13
C LEU A 113 12.61 19.04 12.50
N VAL A 114 12.21 20.04 13.27
CA VAL A 114 11.24 21.06 12.90
C VAL A 114 11.90 22.44 12.94
N GLU A 115 11.70 23.28 11.92
CA GLU A 115 12.09 24.70 11.95
C GLU A 115 10.86 25.59 11.76
N THR A 116 10.71 26.60 12.62
CA THR A 116 9.63 27.58 12.56
C THR A 116 10.13 28.99 12.89
N ASN A 117 9.43 30.01 12.38
CA ASN A 117 9.61 31.42 12.76
C ASN A 117 8.44 31.95 13.62
N CYS A 118 7.58 31.07 14.14
CA CYS A 118 6.62 31.40 15.19
C CYS A 118 7.30 31.43 16.57
N PHE A 119 6.66 31.98 17.60
CA PHE A 119 7.27 32.10 18.94
C PHE A 119 7.70 30.74 19.53
N SER A 120 6.90 29.70 19.27
CA SER A 120 7.25 28.31 19.58
C SER A 120 6.47 27.36 18.66
N LEU A 121 6.92 26.10 18.57
CA LEU A 121 6.16 25.08 17.85
C LEU A 121 4.77 24.84 18.45
N ALA A 122 4.66 24.86 19.79
CA ALA A 122 3.41 24.63 20.51
C ALA A 122 2.36 25.72 20.21
N THR A 123 2.80 26.98 20.08
CA THR A 123 1.93 28.13 19.83
C THR A 123 1.73 28.44 18.35
N ALA A 124 2.56 27.89 17.46
CA ALA A 124 2.56 28.18 16.02
C ALA A 124 1.16 28.07 15.38
N ALA A 125 0.38 27.05 15.73
CA ALA A 125 -0.96 26.88 15.16
C ALA A 125 -1.92 28.02 15.57
N ALA A 126 -1.87 28.44 16.83
CA ALA A 126 -2.70 29.54 17.33
C ALA A 126 -2.27 30.88 16.71
N GLU A 127 -0.96 31.13 16.63
CA GLU A 127 -0.39 32.34 16.02
C GLU A 127 -0.76 32.47 14.54
N MET A 128 -0.59 31.39 13.78
CA MET A 128 -0.92 31.37 12.34
C MET A 128 -2.43 31.57 12.11
N ASN A 129 -3.28 30.98 12.96
CA ASN A 129 -4.73 31.22 12.91
C ASN A 129 -5.09 32.68 13.23
N ALA A 130 -4.45 33.28 14.24
CA ALA A 130 -4.70 34.66 14.63
C ALA A 130 -4.36 35.64 13.49
N VAL A 131 -3.19 35.48 12.85
CA VAL A 131 -2.83 36.27 11.66
C VAL A 131 -3.80 35.97 10.51
N ALA A 132 -4.19 34.71 10.32
CA ALA A 132 -5.09 34.35 9.25
C ALA A 132 -6.49 35.00 9.38
N SER A 133 -6.99 35.16 10.62
CA SER A 133 -8.27 35.82 10.87
C SER A 133 -8.29 37.31 10.50
N GLN A 134 -7.13 37.96 10.34
CA GLN A 134 -7.05 39.36 9.92
C GLN A 134 -7.43 39.56 8.45
N ASN A 135 -7.48 38.49 7.65
CA ASN A 135 -7.93 38.55 6.26
C ASN A 135 -9.05 37.53 6.00
N VAL A 136 -10.27 37.89 6.38
CA VAL A 136 -11.48 37.06 6.22
C VAL A 136 -11.86 36.79 4.76
N LEU A 137 -11.34 37.56 3.80
CA LEU A 137 -11.57 37.39 2.37
C LEU A 137 -10.65 36.32 1.76
N ALA A 138 -9.54 36.01 2.41
CA ALA A 138 -8.63 34.96 1.99
C ALA A 138 -9.28 33.59 2.22
N GLY A 139 -9.88 33.02 1.17
CA GLY A 139 -10.67 31.78 1.29
C GLY A 139 -9.98 30.60 1.99
N ASP A 140 -8.69 30.37 1.74
CA ASP A 140 -7.90 29.35 2.45
C ASP A 140 -6.50 29.91 2.77
N PRO A 141 -6.19 30.19 4.04
CA PRO A 141 -4.92 30.78 4.46
C PRO A 141 -3.80 29.74 4.57
N VAL A 142 -4.13 28.45 4.60
CA VAL A 142 -3.13 27.39 4.73
C VAL A 142 -2.55 27.05 3.36
N PHE A 143 -1.23 27.14 3.23
CA PHE A 143 -0.53 26.60 2.07
C PHE A 143 0.49 25.54 2.53
N HIS A 144 0.36 24.34 1.98
CA HIS A 144 1.19 23.20 2.34
C HIS A 144 1.80 22.58 1.09
N TYR A 145 3.11 22.43 1.10
CA TYR A 145 3.85 21.66 0.10
C TYR A 145 4.97 20.88 0.77
N LEU A 146 5.56 19.93 0.05
CA LEU A 146 6.74 19.19 0.51
C LEU A 146 7.84 19.24 -0.55
N LEU A 147 9.08 19.16 -0.08
CA LEU A 147 10.26 18.86 -0.89
C LEU A 147 10.70 17.43 -0.57
N SER A 148 10.88 16.59 -1.57
CA SER A 148 11.46 15.25 -1.43
C SER A 148 12.91 15.26 -1.89
N TRP A 149 13.71 14.26 -1.58
CA TRP A 149 15.01 14.01 -2.21
C TRP A 149 15.13 12.56 -2.62
N ARG A 150 16.10 12.24 -3.48
CA ARG A 150 16.36 10.85 -3.87
C ARG A 150 16.99 10.09 -2.70
N GLU A 151 16.81 8.78 -2.69
CA GLU A 151 17.42 7.88 -1.69
C GLU A 151 18.94 8.03 -1.68
N GLU A 152 19.55 8.19 -2.87
CA GLU A 152 20.98 8.35 -3.07
C GLU A 152 21.57 9.71 -2.64
N ASP A 153 20.78 10.79 -2.63
CA ASP A 153 21.29 12.14 -2.34
C ASP A 153 21.53 12.37 -0.84
N ASN A 154 20.76 11.67 0.02
CA ASN A 154 20.76 11.75 1.49
C ASN A 154 21.24 13.12 2.06
N PRO A 155 20.52 14.22 1.78
CA PRO A 155 20.97 15.57 2.11
C PRO A 155 21.04 15.79 3.63
N LYS A 156 21.92 16.70 4.06
CA LYS A 156 22.01 17.11 5.46
C LYS A 156 20.82 17.98 5.86
N ASP A 157 20.42 17.91 7.12
CA ASP A 157 19.25 18.66 7.62
C ASP A 157 19.39 20.18 7.41
N ALA A 158 20.60 20.72 7.56
CA ALA A 158 20.88 22.14 7.29
C ALA A 158 20.59 22.53 5.83
N ASP A 159 20.95 21.68 4.86
CA ASP A 159 20.72 21.93 3.43
C ASP A 159 19.23 21.81 3.08
N ILE A 160 18.52 20.86 3.71
CA ILE A 160 17.07 20.69 3.59
C ILE A 160 16.34 21.96 4.07
N LEU A 161 16.67 22.47 5.25
CA LEU A 161 16.05 23.68 5.79
C LEU A 161 16.41 24.91 4.96
N ALA A 162 17.64 25.00 4.46
CA ALA A 162 18.06 26.05 3.53
C ALA A 162 17.27 26.00 2.21
N ALA A 163 17.01 24.79 1.69
CA ALA A 163 16.17 24.59 0.51
C ALA A 163 14.71 25.01 0.78
N ALA A 164 14.14 24.65 1.93
CA ALA A 164 12.81 25.07 2.33
C ALA A 164 12.69 26.62 2.36
N ARG A 165 13.61 27.30 3.04
CA ARG A 165 13.67 28.78 3.06
C ARG A 165 13.84 29.38 1.66
N TYR A 166 14.70 28.80 0.83
CA TYR A 166 14.86 29.25 -0.55
C TYR A 166 13.54 29.14 -1.34
N THR A 167 12.80 28.04 -1.20
CA THR A 167 11.50 27.90 -1.87
C THR A 167 10.44 28.87 -1.38
N LEU A 168 10.39 29.14 -0.05
CA LEU A 168 9.52 30.19 0.51
C LEU A 168 9.86 31.56 -0.08
N LYS A 169 11.14 31.90 -0.18
CA LYS A 169 11.60 33.15 -0.83
C LYS A 169 11.19 33.21 -2.30
N ARG A 170 11.36 32.13 -3.06
CA ARG A 170 10.97 32.09 -4.49
C ARG A 170 9.46 32.23 -4.69
N LEU A 171 8.66 31.81 -3.72
CA LEU A 171 7.21 31.99 -3.71
C LEU A 171 6.76 33.38 -3.22
N GLY A 172 7.69 34.27 -2.85
CA GLY A 172 7.35 35.58 -2.29
C GLY A 172 6.83 35.53 -0.85
N MET A 173 7.11 34.43 -0.13
CA MET A 173 6.64 34.19 1.24
C MET A 173 7.79 34.13 2.26
N ALA A 174 8.87 34.88 2.03
CA ALA A 174 10.04 34.89 2.92
C ALA A 174 9.71 35.40 4.33
N GLU A 175 8.79 36.35 4.45
CA GLU A 175 8.38 37.00 5.70
C GLU A 175 7.10 36.40 6.31
N HIS A 176 6.63 35.28 5.77
CA HIS A 176 5.40 34.64 6.24
C HIS A 176 5.70 33.68 7.38
N GLN A 177 4.71 33.45 8.25
CA GLN A 177 4.81 32.43 9.29
C GLN A 177 4.86 31.05 8.65
N PHE A 178 5.79 30.20 9.09
CA PHE A 178 5.94 28.84 8.59
C PHE A 178 6.35 27.84 9.67
N VAL A 179 6.06 26.58 9.39
CA VAL A 179 6.57 25.40 10.10
C VAL A 179 7.08 24.42 9.05
N THR A 180 8.32 23.97 9.20
CA THR A 180 8.91 22.91 8.39
C THR A 180 9.17 21.67 9.23
N ALA A 181 9.06 20.48 8.66
CA ALA A 181 9.43 19.24 9.37
C ALA A 181 10.11 18.24 8.45
N ILE A 182 11.26 17.72 8.88
CA ILE A 182 12.06 16.75 8.13
C ILE A 182 11.70 15.33 8.53
N HIS A 183 11.28 14.56 7.54
CA HIS A 183 10.89 13.17 7.66
C HIS A 183 11.84 12.28 6.87
N ARG A 184 12.42 11.28 7.55
CA ARG A 184 13.36 10.29 6.99
C ARG A 184 12.78 8.86 7.03
N ASP A 185 11.48 8.75 7.27
CA ASP A 185 10.74 7.53 7.52
C ASP A 185 10.06 6.97 6.23
N THR A 186 10.05 7.73 5.13
CA THR A 186 9.65 7.22 3.81
C THR A 186 10.83 6.69 3.01
N ASP A 187 10.56 6.15 1.82
CA ASP A 187 11.59 5.71 0.88
C ASP A 187 12.56 6.86 0.53
N ASN A 188 12.08 8.10 0.60
CA ASN A 188 12.84 9.31 0.35
C ASN A 188 12.87 10.22 1.60
N VAL A 189 13.99 10.91 1.82
CA VAL A 189 13.99 12.04 2.75
C VAL A 189 13.06 13.11 2.19
N HIS A 190 12.21 13.69 3.02
CA HIS A 190 11.31 14.75 2.60
C HIS A 190 11.06 15.75 3.73
N CYS A 191 10.81 16.99 3.35
CA CYS A 191 10.54 18.10 4.24
C CYS A 191 9.15 18.62 3.93
N HIS A 192 8.27 18.61 4.91
CA HIS A 192 6.97 19.28 4.85
C HIS A 192 7.16 20.76 5.14
N ILE A 193 6.49 21.63 4.39
CA ILE A 193 6.49 23.08 4.57
C ILE A 193 5.04 23.54 4.67
N ALA A 194 4.61 23.89 5.87
CA ALA A 194 3.34 24.55 6.14
C ALA A 194 3.60 26.06 6.29
N VAL A 195 2.95 26.88 5.48
CA VAL A 195 3.11 28.34 5.52
C VAL A 195 1.75 29.03 5.59
N ASN A 196 1.68 30.10 6.35
CA ASN A 196 0.54 31.00 6.35
C ASN A 196 0.60 31.85 5.09
N ARG A 197 -0.39 31.71 4.21
CA ARG A 197 -0.47 32.52 2.98
C ARG A 197 -0.70 34.00 3.30
N ILE A 198 -1.19 34.33 4.49
CA ILE A 198 -1.40 35.71 4.92
C ILE A 198 -0.11 36.23 5.56
N ASN A 199 0.39 37.34 5.04
CA ASN A 199 1.57 37.99 5.57
C ASN A 199 1.26 38.59 6.96
N PRO A 200 2.10 38.39 7.99
CA PRO A 200 1.82 38.84 9.35
C PRO A 200 1.85 40.36 9.54
N ILE A 201 2.47 41.11 8.63
CA ILE A 201 2.59 42.58 8.71
C ILE A 201 1.53 43.25 7.83
N SER A 202 1.45 42.86 6.55
CA SER A 202 0.55 43.50 5.59
C SER A 202 -0.86 42.92 5.57
N TYR A 203 -1.07 41.76 6.19
CA TYR A 203 -2.30 40.96 6.15
C TYR A 203 -2.79 40.63 4.73
N ARG A 204 -1.95 40.80 3.71
CA ARG A 204 -2.25 40.42 2.33
C ARG A 204 -1.98 38.95 2.12
N ALA A 205 -2.85 38.31 1.32
CA ALA A 205 -2.65 36.94 0.90
C ALA A 205 -1.64 36.87 -0.24
N ALA A 206 -0.64 36.00 -0.11
CA ALA A 206 0.29 35.67 -1.17
C ALA A 206 -0.43 35.03 -2.37
N ASP A 207 -0.04 35.43 -3.58
CA ASP A 207 -0.54 34.83 -4.81
C ASP A 207 0.13 33.48 -5.06
N LEU A 208 -0.69 32.46 -5.29
CA LEU A 208 -0.23 31.09 -5.56
C LEU A 208 -0.24 30.77 -7.06
N TRP A 209 -0.50 31.76 -7.92
CA TRP A 209 -0.41 31.62 -9.36
C TRP A 209 0.95 31.05 -9.77
N ARG A 210 0.92 29.98 -10.57
CA ARG A 210 2.13 29.24 -11.04
C ARG A 210 3.09 28.77 -9.93
N SER A 211 2.65 28.71 -8.67
CA SER A 211 3.44 28.19 -7.54
C SER A 211 4.12 26.85 -7.84
N LYS A 212 3.43 25.92 -8.52
CA LYS A 212 4.01 24.65 -8.98
C LYS A 212 5.20 24.84 -9.92
N GLU A 213 5.11 25.77 -10.86
CA GLU A 213 6.19 26.07 -11.80
C GLU A 213 7.37 26.74 -11.09
N THR A 214 7.08 27.69 -10.21
CA THR A 214 8.06 28.39 -9.37
C THR A 214 8.85 27.40 -8.51
N LEU A 215 8.15 26.48 -7.85
CA LEU A 215 8.77 25.44 -7.06
C LEU A 215 9.62 24.50 -7.92
N GLN A 216 9.14 24.04 -9.08
CA GLN A 216 9.93 23.17 -9.96
C GLN A 216 11.24 23.83 -10.44
N LYS A 217 11.19 25.13 -10.77
CA LYS A 217 12.39 25.91 -11.13
C LYS A 217 13.32 26.07 -9.94
N ALA A 218 12.79 26.38 -8.76
CA ALA A 218 13.58 26.45 -7.54
C ALA A 218 14.27 25.12 -7.25
N SER A 219 13.59 24.00 -7.49
CA SER A 219 14.16 22.68 -7.31
C SER A 219 15.34 22.40 -8.24
N ARG A 220 15.23 22.73 -9.55
CA ARG A 220 16.36 22.55 -10.50
C ARG A 220 17.58 23.38 -10.14
N PHE A 221 17.36 24.59 -9.64
CA PHE A 221 18.45 25.42 -9.13
C PHE A 221 19.13 24.80 -7.90
N LEU A 222 18.35 24.32 -6.94
CA LEU A 222 18.85 23.74 -5.70
C LEU A 222 19.60 22.41 -5.94
N GLU A 223 19.08 21.55 -6.82
CA GLU A 223 19.78 20.32 -7.21
C GLU A 223 21.16 20.62 -7.79
N HIS A 224 21.26 21.57 -8.71
CA HIS A 224 22.53 22.00 -9.26
C HIS A 224 23.45 22.61 -8.19
N LYS A 225 22.92 23.47 -7.32
CA LYS A 225 23.67 24.14 -6.25
C LYS A 225 24.32 23.15 -5.28
N TYR A 226 23.59 22.11 -4.88
CA TYR A 226 24.05 21.14 -3.88
C TYR A 226 24.60 19.85 -4.49
N GLY A 227 24.65 19.75 -5.82
CA GLY A 227 25.10 18.54 -6.51
C GLY A 227 24.17 17.34 -6.34
N TRP A 228 22.88 17.57 -6.06
CA TRP A 228 21.88 16.51 -5.98
C TRP A 228 21.49 16.03 -7.37
N ALA A 229 21.14 14.75 -7.48
CA ALA A 229 20.74 14.17 -8.74
C ALA A 229 19.43 14.79 -9.27
N GLN A 230 19.52 15.33 -10.49
CA GLN A 230 18.37 15.88 -11.19
C GLN A 230 17.36 14.76 -11.53
N ASP A 231 16.07 15.10 -11.55
CA ASP A 231 15.04 14.14 -11.97
C ASP A 231 14.00 14.74 -12.95
N ASN A 232 13.13 13.93 -13.55
CA ASN A 232 12.19 14.23 -14.66
C ASN A 232 11.15 15.39 -14.40
N GLY A 233 11.58 16.64 -14.40
CA GLY A 233 10.67 17.78 -14.21
C GLY A 233 9.82 18.09 -15.45
N SER A 234 8.92 19.08 -15.33
CA SER A 234 8.53 19.87 -16.52
C SER A 234 9.67 20.81 -16.95
N TRP A 235 10.66 20.98 -16.08
CA TRP A 235 11.84 21.83 -16.24
C TRP A 235 13.10 20.99 -16.03
N VAL A 236 14.12 21.26 -16.82
CA VAL A 236 15.44 20.63 -16.77
C VAL A 236 16.53 21.70 -16.90
N MET A 237 17.70 21.45 -16.33
CA MET A 237 18.87 22.28 -16.60
C MET A 237 19.51 21.82 -17.92
N ASN A 238 19.82 22.74 -18.82
CA ASN A 238 20.57 22.43 -20.04
C ASN A 238 22.09 22.42 -19.77
N ASP A 239 22.89 22.01 -20.76
CA ASP A 239 24.36 21.98 -20.66
C ASP A 239 24.99 23.36 -20.40
N LYS A 240 24.23 24.44 -20.61
CA LYS A 240 24.65 25.84 -20.36
C LYS A 240 24.30 26.32 -18.95
N GLY A 241 23.71 25.48 -18.09
CA GLY A 241 23.29 25.84 -16.73
C GLY A 241 21.95 26.59 -16.65
N GLU A 242 21.19 26.69 -17.75
CA GLU A 242 19.92 27.39 -17.79
C GLU A 242 18.73 26.44 -17.56
N ILE A 243 17.70 26.91 -16.85
CA ILE A 243 16.50 26.12 -16.57
C ILE A 243 15.51 26.25 -17.73
N VAL A 244 15.40 25.20 -18.55
CA VAL A 244 14.54 25.13 -19.74
C VAL A 244 13.41 24.12 -19.58
N ARG A 245 12.37 24.21 -20.42
CA ARG A 245 11.25 23.27 -20.38
C ARG A 245 11.67 21.92 -20.95
N ALA A 246 11.37 20.84 -20.23
CA ALA A 246 11.71 19.48 -20.65
C ALA A 246 10.93 19.10 -21.92
N LYS A 247 11.64 18.65 -22.96
CA LYS A 247 11.01 18.00 -24.13
C LYS A 247 10.68 16.56 -23.73
N ARG A 248 9.39 16.21 -23.70
CA ARG A 248 8.94 14.84 -23.45
C ARG A 248 8.44 14.23 -24.75
N GLU A 249 9.04 13.11 -25.14
CA GLU A 249 8.59 12.35 -26.31
C GLU A 249 7.18 11.79 -26.09
N TRP A 250 6.89 11.34 -24.87
CA TRP A 250 5.64 10.68 -24.50
C TRP A 250 4.86 11.45 -23.44
N GLN A 251 3.53 11.46 -23.59
CA GLN A 251 2.66 12.00 -22.56
C GLN A 251 2.62 11.05 -21.35
N PRO A 252 2.59 11.56 -20.11
CA PRO A 252 2.46 10.73 -18.93
C PRO A 252 1.11 10.00 -18.93
N ALA A 253 1.07 8.87 -18.22
CA ALA A 253 -0.15 8.12 -17.99
C ALA A 253 -1.26 9.03 -17.44
N PRO A 254 -2.53 8.82 -17.85
CA PRO A 254 -3.66 9.55 -17.28
C PRO A 254 -3.69 9.40 -15.76
N ARG A 255 -4.00 10.49 -15.04
CA ARG A 255 -4.08 10.46 -13.56
C ARG A 255 -5.00 9.36 -13.04
N GLU A 256 -6.09 9.10 -13.74
CA GLU A 256 -7.07 8.08 -13.38
C GLU A 256 -6.50 6.66 -13.51
N ALA A 257 -5.68 6.40 -14.54
CA ALA A 257 -4.98 5.14 -14.72
C ALA A 257 -3.94 4.92 -13.61
N GLN A 258 -3.17 5.98 -13.29
CA GLN A 258 -2.23 5.96 -12.17
C GLN A 258 -2.93 5.70 -10.84
N GLN A 259 -4.08 6.34 -10.61
CA GLN A 259 -4.91 6.14 -9.42
C GLN A 259 -5.49 4.74 -9.35
N LEU A 260 -6.00 4.19 -10.46
CA LEU A 260 -6.55 2.83 -10.51
C LEU A 260 -5.47 1.81 -10.12
N GLU A 261 -4.31 1.86 -10.76
CA GLU A 261 -3.20 0.96 -10.51
C GLU A 261 -2.70 1.05 -9.07
N HIS A 262 -2.68 2.25 -8.51
CA HIS A 262 -2.20 2.43 -7.14
C HIS A 262 -3.24 2.04 -6.08
N HIS A 263 -4.48 2.51 -6.22
CA HIS A 263 -5.52 2.33 -5.19
C HIS A 263 -6.19 0.96 -5.26
N ALA A 264 -6.43 0.46 -6.47
CA ALA A 264 -7.11 -0.81 -6.68
C ALA A 264 -6.14 -1.97 -6.96
N ASP A 265 -4.85 -1.70 -7.18
CA ASP A 265 -3.85 -2.69 -7.64
C ASP A 265 -4.25 -3.38 -8.95
N ARG A 266 -5.20 -2.80 -9.70
CA ARG A 266 -5.69 -3.33 -10.97
C ARG A 266 -4.90 -2.73 -12.12
N GLU A 267 -4.52 -3.58 -13.06
CA GLU A 267 -3.87 -3.15 -14.29
C GLU A 267 -4.79 -2.21 -15.06
N SER A 268 -4.30 -1.02 -15.42
CA SER A 268 -5.08 -0.14 -16.28
C SER A 268 -4.94 -0.55 -17.74
N LEU A 269 -6.02 -0.35 -18.52
CA LEU A 269 -5.97 -0.53 -19.97
C LEU A 269 -4.82 0.28 -20.59
N TYR A 270 -4.50 1.46 -20.04
CA TYR A 270 -3.43 2.32 -20.55
C TYR A 270 -2.09 1.61 -20.48
N THR A 271 -1.73 1.10 -19.31
CA THR A 271 -0.41 0.48 -19.12
C THR A 271 -0.35 -0.86 -19.83
N TYR A 272 -1.45 -1.63 -19.86
CA TYR A 272 -1.55 -2.82 -20.71
C TYR A 272 -1.26 -2.50 -22.20
N ALA A 273 -1.94 -1.50 -22.77
CA ALA A 273 -1.74 -1.11 -24.16
C ALA A 273 -0.33 -0.57 -24.44
N VAL A 274 0.27 0.15 -23.49
CA VAL A 274 1.65 0.61 -23.61
C VAL A 274 2.63 -0.56 -23.63
N ASP A 275 2.48 -1.51 -22.71
CA ASP A 275 3.38 -2.65 -22.56
C ASP A 275 3.34 -3.59 -23.79
N HIS A 276 2.15 -3.78 -24.38
CA HIS A 276 1.96 -4.73 -25.49
C HIS A 276 2.06 -4.10 -26.89
N CYS A 277 1.70 -2.82 -27.05
CA CYS A 277 1.58 -2.23 -28.40
C CYS A 277 2.55 -1.08 -28.68
N ARG A 278 3.04 -0.33 -27.67
CA ARG A 278 3.77 0.93 -27.95
C ARG A 278 5.04 0.71 -28.75
N ARG A 279 5.84 -0.31 -28.39
CA ARG A 279 7.12 -0.60 -29.05
C ARG A 279 6.92 -0.94 -30.53
N ASP A 280 5.95 -1.79 -30.82
CA ASP A 280 5.67 -2.26 -32.18
C ASP A 280 5.05 -1.14 -33.03
N ILE A 281 4.17 -0.33 -32.44
CA ILE A 281 3.60 0.85 -33.11
C ILE A 281 4.69 1.90 -33.38
N ASP A 282 5.59 2.18 -32.44
CA ASP A 282 6.68 3.13 -32.66
C ASP A 282 7.63 2.64 -33.77
N ALA A 283 7.94 1.34 -33.81
CA ALA A 283 8.73 0.74 -34.88
C ALA A 283 8.03 0.85 -36.25
N LEU A 284 6.72 0.57 -36.32
CA LEU A 284 5.92 0.72 -37.53
C LEU A 284 5.88 2.18 -38.01
N LEU A 285 5.65 3.14 -37.11
CA LEU A 285 5.51 4.56 -37.45
C LEU A 285 6.85 5.27 -37.76
N LYS A 286 7.97 4.56 -37.65
CA LYS A 286 9.28 4.98 -38.17
C LYS A 286 9.51 4.57 -39.62
N GLN A 287 8.71 3.63 -40.14
CA GLN A 287 8.77 3.22 -41.54
C GLN A 287 8.06 4.25 -42.44
N SER A 288 8.43 4.27 -43.72
CA SER A 288 7.90 5.22 -44.71
C SER A 288 6.55 4.80 -45.31
N ASP A 289 6.23 3.50 -45.26
CA ASP A 289 4.97 2.95 -45.76
C ASP A 289 4.20 2.33 -44.58
N VAL A 290 3.08 2.95 -44.21
CA VAL A 290 2.30 2.57 -43.02
C VAL A 290 0.87 2.31 -43.46
N SER A 291 0.34 1.13 -43.19
CA SER A 291 -1.05 0.80 -43.50
C SER A 291 -1.94 0.69 -42.26
N TRP A 292 -3.24 1.00 -42.40
CA TRP A 292 -4.22 0.75 -41.33
C TRP A 292 -4.27 -0.72 -40.91
N ARG A 293 -4.00 -1.65 -41.85
CA ARG A 293 -4.02 -3.09 -41.58
C ARG A 293 -2.94 -3.50 -40.58
N GLU A 294 -1.75 -2.92 -40.68
CA GLU A 294 -0.63 -3.19 -39.76
C GLU A 294 -0.86 -2.56 -38.38
N VAL A 295 -1.42 -1.34 -38.34
CA VAL A 295 -1.80 -0.72 -37.07
C VAL A 295 -2.84 -1.57 -36.35
N HIS A 296 -3.86 -2.04 -37.08
CA HIS A 296 -4.89 -2.92 -36.53
C HIS A 296 -4.35 -4.28 -36.14
N SER A 297 -3.41 -4.88 -36.88
CA SER A 297 -2.86 -6.20 -36.53
C SER A 297 -2.12 -6.17 -35.20
N ILE A 298 -1.35 -5.12 -34.91
CA ILE A 298 -0.66 -4.95 -33.63
C ILE A 298 -1.67 -4.82 -32.48
N LEU A 299 -2.74 -4.05 -32.68
CA LEU A 299 -3.76 -3.86 -31.65
C LEU A 299 -4.59 -5.13 -31.44
N ILE A 300 -5.00 -5.81 -32.52
CA ILE A 300 -5.76 -7.06 -32.46
C ILE A 300 -4.95 -8.15 -31.75
N ARG A 301 -3.64 -8.23 -32.00
CA ARG A 301 -2.76 -9.17 -31.29
C ARG A 301 -2.83 -9.01 -29.77
N ALA A 302 -3.02 -7.78 -29.30
CA ALA A 302 -3.22 -7.46 -27.90
C ALA A 302 -4.70 -7.46 -27.46
N GLY A 303 -5.63 -7.94 -28.27
CA GLY A 303 -7.06 -7.94 -27.97
C GLY A 303 -7.63 -6.53 -27.86
N LEU A 304 -7.08 -5.58 -28.61
CA LEU A 304 -7.50 -4.18 -28.66
C LEU A 304 -8.04 -3.83 -30.05
N GLU A 305 -8.94 -2.87 -30.09
CA GLU A 305 -9.49 -2.32 -31.33
C GLU A 305 -9.35 -0.78 -31.35
N LEU A 306 -9.11 -0.25 -32.55
CA LEU A 306 -9.05 1.19 -32.80
C LEU A 306 -10.36 1.68 -33.42
N LYS A 307 -11.03 2.62 -32.76
CA LYS A 307 -12.31 3.20 -33.21
C LYS A 307 -12.23 4.72 -33.29
N ARG A 308 -13.04 5.31 -34.17
CA ARG A 308 -13.28 6.77 -34.19
C ARG A 308 -14.16 7.15 -33.00
N LYS A 309 -13.80 8.23 -32.30
CA LYS A 309 -14.56 8.80 -31.19
C LYS A 309 -14.48 10.33 -31.27
N GLY A 310 -15.60 10.96 -31.65
CA GLY A 310 -15.61 12.37 -32.01
C GLY A 310 -14.67 12.64 -33.19
N GLU A 311 -13.85 13.68 -33.09
CA GLU A 311 -12.86 14.06 -34.11
C GLU A 311 -11.56 13.22 -34.05
N GLY A 312 -11.44 12.30 -33.10
CA GLY A 312 -10.20 11.57 -32.85
C GLY A 312 -10.33 10.05 -32.90
N LEU A 313 -9.22 9.39 -32.53
CA LEU A 313 -9.13 7.94 -32.39
C LEU A 313 -9.08 7.53 -30.91
N ALA A 314 -9.70 6.41 -30.60
CA ALA A 314 -9.73 5.80 -29.29
C ALA A 314 -9.48 4.29 -29.37
N VAL A 315 -8.74 3.77 -28.39
CA VAL A 315 -8.41 2.36 -28.25
C VAL A 315 -9.35 1.74 -27.21
N TYR A 316 -10.00 0.65 -27.59
CA TYR A 316 -10.91 -0.13 -26.77
C TYR A 316 -10.37 -1.55 -26.62
N PRO A 317 -10.68 -2.25 -25.51
CA PRO A 317 -10.52 -3.69 -25.45
C PRO A 317 -11.56 -4.35 -26.35
N GLN A 318 -11.18 -5.39 -27.07
CA GLN A 318 -12.12 -6.20 -27.82
C GLN A 318 -13.01 -7.00 -26.85
N PRO A 319 -14.33 -6.95 -27.03
CA PRO A 319 -15.27 -7.70 -26.21
C PRO A 319 -15.27 -9.20 -26.57
N GLU A 320 -15.48 -10.05 -25.56
CA GLU A 320 -15.44 -11.51 -25.69
C GLU A 320 -16.47 -12.06 -26.69
N ASP A 321 -17.65 -11.45 -26.74
CA ASP A 321 -18.79 -11.89 -27.54
C ASP A 321 -18.84 -11.25 -28.94
N GLY A 322 -17.82 -10.46 -29.32
CA GLY A 322 -17.80 -9.71 -30.58
C GLY A 322 -18.84 -8.56 -30.66
N THR A 323 -19.54 -8.27 -29.56
CA THR A 323 -20.54 -7.20 -29.46
C THR A 323 -19.87 -5.84 -29.37
N THR A 324 -20.22 -4.86 -30.20
CA THR A 324 -19.48 -3.59 -30.35
C THR A 324 -19.49 -2.64 -29.14
N GLU A 325 -20.22 -2.98 -28.07
CA GLU A 325 -20.42 -2.15 -26.88
C GLU A 325 -19.67 -2.70 -25.67
N THR A 326 -18.47 -2.16 -25.41
CA THR A 326 -17.79 -2.33 -24.13
C THR A 326 -18.19 -1.23 -23.16
N THR A 327 -18.51 -1.61 -21.92
CA THR A 327 -18.73 -0.67 -20.80
C THR A 327 -17.41 -0.10 -20.26
N GLN A 328 -16.27 -0.64 -20.72
CA GLN A 328 -14.96 -0.19 -20.27
C GLN A 328 -14.58 1.15 -20.90
N ARG A 329 -13.91 1.99 -20.09
CA ARG A 329 -13.50 3.32 -20.52
C ARG A 329 -12.34 3.23 -21.51
N PRO A 330 -12.47 3.78 -22.74
CA PRO A 330 -11.41 3.73 -23.74
C PRO A 330 -10.26 4.69 -23.43
N ILE A 331 -9.13 4.44 -24.10
CA ILE A 331 -7.96 5.33 -24.08
C ILE A 331 -7.97 6.19 -25.34
N LYS A 332 -7.64 7.48 -25.22
CA LYS A 332 -7.37 8.33 -26.39
C LYS A 332 -6.13 7.81 -27.12
N ALA A 333 -6.21 7.50 -28.41
CA ALA A 333 -5.10 6.84 -29.14
C ALA A 333 -3.78 7.64 -29.09
N SER A 334 -3.85 8.98 -29.15
CA SER A 334 -2.67 9.85 -28.99
C SER A 334 -1.99 9.79 -27.61
N ARG A 335 -2.63 9.19 -26.59
CA ARG A 335 -2.00 8.88 -25.30
C ARG A 335 -1.15 7.61 -25.37
N LEU A 336 -1.54 6.64 -26.19
CA LEU A 336 -0.74 5.45 -26.46
C LEU A 336 0.52 5.86 -27.23
N HIS A 337 0.34 6.64 -28.31
CA HIS A 337 1.44 7.14 -29.13
C HIS A 337 1.05 8.48 -29.81
N PRO A 338 1.86 9.57 -29.74
CA PRO A 338 1.46 10.91 -30.22
C PRO A 338 1.02 10.95 -31.68
N LYS A 339 1.66 10.14 -32.53
CA LYS A 339 1.36 10.01 -33.97
C LYS A 339 0.10 9.19 -34.30
N LEU A 340 -0.54 8.52 -33.33
CA LEU A 340 -1.82 7.83 -33.55
C LEU A 340 -2.99 8.83 -33.56
N THR A 341 -3.03 9.65 -34.61
CA THR A 341 -4.05 10.66 -34.87
C THR A 341 -4.46 10.60 -36.33
N LEU A 342 -5.71 10.96 -36.64
CA LEU A 342 -6.19 11.02 -38.03
C LEU A 342 -5.33 11.98 -38.87
N SER A 343 -4.99 13.15 -38.31
CA SER A 343 -4.16 14.16 -38.99
C SER A 343 -2.76 13.68 -39.39
N TYR A 344 -2.19 12.71 -38.66
CA TYR A 344 -0.88 12.14 -38.99
C TYR A 344 -0.99 10.91 -39.90
N LEU A 345 -1.98 10.03 -39.64
CA LEU A 345 -2.09 8.74 -40.33
C LEU A 345 -2.84 8.81 -41.65
N GLU A 346 -3.85 9.68 -41.81
CA GLU A 346 -4.61 9.74 -43.07
C GLU A 346 -3.76 10.18 -44.28
N PRO A 347 -2.79 11.12 -44.15
CA PRO A 347 -1.87 11.45 -45.24
C PRO A 347 -0.95 10.30 -45.67
N VAL A 348 -0.65 9.36 -44.78
CA VAL A 348 0.32 8.27 -45.02
C VAL A 348 -0.37 6.95 -45.36
N ALA A 349 -1.40 6.58 -44.58
CA ALA A 349 -2.13 5.31 -44.65
C ALA A 349 -3.46 5.39 -45.42
N GLY A 350 -3.87 6.59 -45.87
CA GLY A 350 -5.15 6.86 -46.51
C GLY A 350 -6.31 7.00 -45.51
N VAL A 351 -7.55 7.07 -46.03
CA VAL A 351 -8.77 7.23 -45.20
C VAL A 351 -8.88 6.12 -44.16
N PHE A 352 -9.22 6.48 -42.93
CA PHE A 352 -9.38 5.53 -41.84
C PHE A 352 -10.32 4.36 -42.19
N LYS A 353 -9.81 3.13 -42.03
CA LYS A 353 -10.60 1.90 -42.13
C LYS A 353 -10.85 1.35 -40.73
N ALA A 354 -12.07 0.89 -40.46
CA ALA A 354 -12.40 0.25 -39.18
C ALA A 354 -11.56 -1.02 -38.99
N SER A 355 -11.30 -1.37 -37.72
CA SER A 355 -10.61 -2.61 -37.38
C SER A 355 -11.37 -3.81 -37.97
N PRO A 356 -10.69 -4.76 -38.64
CA PRO A 356 -11.32 -5.99 -39.08
C PRO A 356 -11.82 -6.79 -37.87
N SER A 357 -12.85 -7.62 -38.10
CA SER A 357 -13.33 -8.57 -37.10
C SER A 357 -12.24 -9.61 -36.83
N ALA A 358 -11.68 -9.56 -35.61
CA ALA A 358 -10.74 -10.56 -35.15
C ALA A 358 -11.51 -11.82 -34.73
N GLN A 359 -10.99 -13.00 -35.05
CA GLN A 359 -11.50 -14.26 -34.54
C GLN A 359 -10.51 -14.77 -33.47
N ARG A 360 -11.03 -15.19 -32.31
CA ARG A 360 -10.23 -15.80 -31.25
C ARG A 360 -9.63 -17.11 -31.74
N TRP A 361 -8.43 -17.44 -31.26
CA TRP A 361 -7.81 -18.72 -31.52
C TRP A 361 -8.76 -19.85 -31.09
N SER A 362 -9.04 -20.79 -31.99
CA SER A 362 -9.81 -22.00 -31.72
C SER A 362 -9.00 -23.19 -32.22
N PRO A 363 -8.88 -24.28 -31.43
CA PRO A 363 -8.18 -25.50 -31.85
C PRO A 363 -8.65 -26.06 -33.21
N ASP A 364 -9.90 -25.75 -33.59
CA ASP A 364 -10.57 -26.31 -34.77
C ASP A 364 -10.37 -25.49 -36.06
N LYS A 365 -9.78 -24.29 -35.99
CA LYS A 365 -9.60 -23.38 -37.13
C LYS A 365 -8.12 -23.05 -37.34
N ARG A 366 -7.56 -23.55 -38.45
CA ARG A 366 -6.10 -23.58 -38.69
C ARG A 366 -5.49 -22.30 -39.27
N VAL A 367 -6.26 -21.32 -39.74
CA VAL A 367 -5.72 -20.09 -40.34
C VAL A 367 -6.57 -18.87 -39.98
N TYR A 368 -5.98 -17.92 -39.26
CA TYR A 368 -6.56 -16.59 -39.02
C TYR A 368 -5.60 -15.52 -39.54
N ALA A 369 -6.12 -14.51 -40.23
CA ALA A 369 -5.31 -13.38 -40.71
C ALA A 369 -4.86 -12.45 -39.56
N HIS A 370 -5.59 -12.45 -38.44
CA HIS A 370 -5.29 -11.67 -37.25
C HIS A 370 -5.63 -12.52 -36.02
N LEU A 371 -4.61 -12.90 -35.24
CA LEU A 371 -4.76 -13.72 -34.04
C LEU A 371 -4.63 -12.84 -32.80
N ILE A 372 -5.48 -13.09 -31.79
CA ILE A 372 -5.36 -12.50 -30.46
C ILE A 372 -4.41 -13.37 -29.64
N ASP A 373 -3.26 -12.82 -29.24
CA ASP A 373 -2.25 -13.51 -28.42
C ASP A 373 -2.42 -13.21 -26.93
N SER A 374 -2.94 -12.03 -26.60
CA SER A 374 -3.16 -11.59 -25.22
C SER A 374 -4.41 -10.74 -25.13
N GLU A 375 -5.11 -10.80 -23.99
CA GLU A 375 -6.32 -10.03 -23.74
C GLU A 375 -6.23 -9.23 -22.46
N TYR A 376 -6.80 -8.02 -22.48
CA TYR A 376 -6.92 -7.19 -21.30
C TYR A 376 -8.03 -7.71 -20.39
N SER A 377 -7.72 -7.84 -19.10
CA SER A 377 -8.72 -8.13 -18.06
C SER A 377 -8.55 -7.18 -16.88
N ASP A 378 -9.67 -6.56 -16.47
CA ASP A 378 -9.72 -5.63 -15.36
C ASP A 378 -9.63 -6.31 -13.98
N ARG A 379 -9.67 -7.64 -13.95
CA ARG A 379 -9.46 -8.48 -12.77
C ARG A 379 -7.98 -8.68 -12.44
N LEU A 380 -7.10 -8.46 -13.41
CA LEU A 380 -5.67 -8.70 -13.24
C LEU A 380 -4.99 -7.58 -12.47
N HIS A 381 -4.06 -7.97 -11.59
CA HIS A 381 -3.36 -7.02 -10.74
C HIS A 381 -1.96 -6.66 -11.25
N VAL A 382 -1.50 -5.46 -10.91
CA VAL A 382 -0.20 -4.91 -11.31
C VAL A 382 0.95 -5.69 -10.67
N ARG A 383 0.79 -6.12 -9.41
CA ARG A 383 1.80 -6.92 -8.70
C ARG A 383 2.11 -8.25 -9.38
N ASP A 384 1.15 -8.83 -10.11
CA ASP A 384 1.30 -10.13 -10.77
C ASP A 384 1.91 -10.01 -12.17
N ARG A 385 2.33 -8.81 -12.59
CA ARG A 385 3.05 -8.61 -13.85
C ARG A 385 4.32 -9.47 -13.88
N GLY A 386 4.51 -10.18 -14.99
CA GLY A 386 5.62 -11.12 -15.17
C GLY A 386 5.35 -12.55 -14.67
N ALA A 387 4.24 -12.81 -13.97
CA ALA A 387 3.78 -14.18 -13.72
C ALA A 387 3.09 -14.75 -14.96
N ARG A 388 3.14 -16.08 -15.15
CA ARG A 388 2.35 -16.76 -16.20
C ARG A 388 0.86 -16.43 -16.08
N MET A 389 0.18 -16.29 -17.22
CA MET A 389 -1.20 -15.83 -17.29
C MET A 389 -2.14 -16.66 -16.42
N GLU A 390 -2.02 -17.98 -16.44
CA GLU A 390 -2.81 -18.90 -15.60
C GLU A 390 -2.73 -18.57 -14.11
N ARG A 391 -1.53 -18.28 -13.58
CA ARG A 391 -1.37 -17.86 -12.18
C ARG A 391 -1.96 -16.49 -11.91
N ARG A 392 -1.86 -15.56 -12.88
CA ARG A 392 -2.47 -14.23 -12.74
C ARG A 392 -3.99 -14.37 -12.60
N ILE A 393 -4.61 -15.25 -13.39
CA ILE A 393 -6.05 -15.57 -13.33
C ILE A 393 -6.39 -16.25 -12.00
N GLN A 394 -5.69 -17.35 -11.64
CA GLN A 394 -5.94 -18.07 -10.39
C GLN A 394 -5.87 -17.15 -9.16
N ARG A 395 -4.89 -16.23 -9.12
CA ARG A 395 -4.80 -15.26 -8.03
C ARG A 395 -5.90 -14.20 -8.05
N ALA A 396 -6.36 -13.79 -9.24
CA ALA A 396 -7.51 -12.90 -9.34
C ALA A 396 -8.74 -13.58 -8.71
N GLU A 397 -8.98 -14.84 -9.05
CA GLU A 397 -10.06 -15.66 -8.46
C GLU A 397 -9.91 -15.83 -6.94
N GLU A 398 -8.72 -16.18 -6.44
CA GLU A 398 -8.46 -16.31 -4.99
C GLU A 398 -8.76 -15.01 -4.21
N ARG A 399 -8.52 -13.84 -4.84
CA ARG A 399 -8.80 -12.54 -4.22
C ARG A 399 -10.28 -12.17 -4.29
N GLU A 400 -10.96 -12.53 -5.37
CA GLU A 400 -12.41 -12.38 -5.49
C GLU A 400 -13.13 -13.25 -4.47
N ASP A 401 -12.69 -14.50 -4.27
CA ASP A 401 -13.18 -15.38 -3.21
C ASP A 401 -12.98 -14.76 -1.82
N LEU A 402 -11.77 -14.28 -1.51
CA LEU A 402 -11.49 -13.63 -0.22
C LEU A 402 -12.39 -12.40 0.01
N GLN A 403 -12.67 -11.62 -1.03
CA GLN A 403 -13.59 -10.49 -0.96
C GLN A 403 -15.04 -10.94 -0.78
N ALA A 404 -15.48 -11.99 -1.47
CA ALA A 404 -16.80 -12.57 -1.32
C ALA A 404 -17.03 -13.08 0.11
N ARG A 405 -16.04 -13.77 0.70
CA ARG A 405 -16.07 -14.21 2.10
C ARG A 405 -16.17 -13.03 3.08
N TYR A 406 -15.43 -11.96 2.85
CA TYR A 406 -15.57 -10.73 3.66
C TYR A 406 -16.95 -10.08 3.51
N LEU A 407 -17.51 -10.04 2.30
CA LEU A 407 -18.85 -9.52 2.06
C LEU A 407 -19.91 -10.37 2.78
N ALA A 408 -19.78 -11.70 2.76
CA ALA A 408 -20.64 -12.61 3.50
C ALA A 408 -20.56 -12.34 5.02
N TYR A 409 -19.35 -12.22 5.58
CA TYR A 409 -19.14 -11.80 6.98
C TYR A 409 -19.82 -10.46 7.28
N LYS A 410 -19.61 -9.46 6.42
CA LYS A 410 -20.16 -8.11 6.59
C LYS A 410 -21.69 -8.10 6.55
N ASN A 411 -22.29 -8.94 5.71
CA ASN A 411 -23.74 -9.04 5.58
C ASN A 411 -24.37 -9.83 6.74
N ALA A 412 -23.65 -10.84 7.25
CA ALA A 412 -24.08 -11.61 8.43
C ALA A 412 -23.90 -10.85 9.75
N TRP A 413 -23.00 -9.86 9.80
CA TRP A 413 -22.75 -9.08 11.00
C TRP A 413 -23.92 -8.15 11.34
N VAL A 414 -24.52 -8.37 12.51
CA VAL A 414 -25.60 -7.54 13.06
C VAL A 414 -25.03 -6.64 14.14
N LYS A 415 -25.27 -5.33 14.03
CA LYS A 415 -24.80 -4.36 15.02
C LYS A 415 -25.52 -4.58 16.36
N PRO A 416 -24.79 -4.79 17.47
CA PRO A 416 -25.38 -4.78 18.80
C PRO A 416 -25.99 -3.41 19.09
N VAL A 417 -27.27 -3.40 19.43
CA VAL A 417 -28.02 -2.20 19.80
C VAL A 417 -28.94 -2.51 20.97
N ILE A 418 -29.23 -1.50 21.79
CA ILE A 418 -30.30 -1.61 22.78
C ILE A 418 -31.61 -1.86 22.01
N PRO A 419 -32.35 -2.95 22.30
CA PRO A 419 -33.60 -3.24 21.62
C PRO A 419 -34.57 -2.06 21.68
N ALA A 420 -35.21 -1.73 20.55
CA ALA A 420 -36.12 -0.58 20.48
C ALA A 420 -37.29 -0.72 21.47
N ASP A 421 -37.77 -1.94 21.69
CA ASP A 421 -38.83 -2.25 22.64
C ASP A 421 -38.43 -1.99 24.08
N GLU A 422 -37.17 -2.26 24.42
CA GLU A 422 -36.63 -1.98 25.76
C GLU A 422 -36.55 -0.47 26.00
N VAL A 423 -36.03 0.29 25.03
CA VAL A 423 -36.02 1.76 25.11
C VAL A 423 -37.44 2.30 25.27
N LYS A 424 -38.39 1.80 24.47
CA LYS A 424 -39.80 2.21 24.54
C LYS A 424 -40.42 1.89 25.90
N ARG A 425 -40.16 0.70 26.45
CA ARG A 425 -40.64 0.26 27.77
C ARG A 425 -40.20 1.21 28.87
N ARG A 426 -38.91 1.59 28.92
CA ARG A 426 -38.38 2.52 29.92
C ARG A 426 -39.05 3.90 29.89
N TYR A 427 -39.27 4.46 28.69
CA TYR A 427 -40.03 5.71 28.55
C TYR A 427 -41.50 5.58 28.99
N GLN A 428 -42.13 4.43 28.71
CA GLN A 428 -43.52 4.17 29.13
C GLN A 428 -43.64 4.02 30.65
N GLU A 429 -42.73 3.29 31.30
CA GLU A 429 -42.69 3.11 32.75
C GLU A 429 -42.52 4.47 33.46
N MET A 430 -41.57 5.29 32.99
CA MET A 430 -41.39 6.66 33.50
C MET A 430 -42.67 7.50 33.34
N ALA A 431 -43.27 7.50 32.15
CA ALA A 431 -44.49 8.26 31.87
C ALA A 431 -45.66 7.82 32.76
N ARG A 432 -45.83 6.50 32.97
CA ARG A 432 -46.85 5.94 33.87
C ARG A 432 -46.66 6.41 35.32
N GLY A 433 -45.42 6.45 35.81
CA GLY A 433 -45.10 6.98 37.14
C GLY A 433 -45.55 8.44 37.32
N PHE A 434 -45.25 9.30 36.36
CA PHE A 434 -45.68 10.70 36.39
C PHE A 434 -47.20 10.88 36.21
N GLN A 435 -47.85 10.04 35.40
CA GLN A 435 -49.31 10.02 35.28
C GLN A 435 -49.98 9.67 36.61
N ALA A 436 -49.48 8.66 37.32
CA ALA A 436 -49.97 8.27 38.65
C ALA A 436 -49.81 9.40 39.67
N ARG A 437 -48.67 10.10 39.66
CA ARG A 437 -48.44 11.27 40.54
C ARG A 437 -49.43 12.41 40.27
N LYS A 438 -49.70 12.74 39.00
CA LYS A 438 -50.71 13.75 38.65
C LYS A 438 -52.14 13.31 39.03
N ALA A 439 -52.46 12.03 38.86
CA ALA A 439 -53.75 11.49 39.30
C ALA A 439 -53.93 11.62 40.82
N ARG A 440 -52.88 11.36 41.60
CA ARG A 440 -52.89 11.56 43.06
C ARG A 440 -53.12 13.02 43.45
N VAL A 441 -52.42 13.97 42.82
CA VAL A 441 -52.61 15.41 43.05
C VAL A 441 -54.04 15.86 42.69
N ARG A 442 -54.62 15.29 41.63
CA ARG A 442 -56.02 15.59 41.25
C ARG A 442 -57.02 15.19 42.34
N ILE A 443 -56.75 14.13 43.10
CA ILE A 443 -57.63 13.60 44.15
C ILE A 443 -57.39 14.31 45.49
N THR A 444 -56.12 14.58 45.82
CA THR A 444 -55.71 15.10 47.14
C THR A 444 -55.91 16.61 47.27
N GLU A 445 -55.54 17.38 46.24
CA GLU A 445 -55.56 18.84 46.31
C GLU A 445 -56.85 19.44 45.74
N ARG A 446 -57.61 20.15 46.58
CA ARG A 446 -58.89 20.78 46.21
C ARG A 446 -58.73 22.19 45.65
N ASP A 447 -57.72 22.95 46.10
CA ASP A 447 -57.44 24.31 45.59
C ASP A 447 -56.97 24.29 44.12
N PRO A 448 -57.68 24.96 43.19
CA PRO A 448 -57.28 25.04 41.79
C PRO A 448 -55.89 25.65 41.55
N LEU A 449 -55.48 26.66 42.32
CA LEU A 449 -54.20 27.35 42.11
C LEU A 449 -53.03 26.44 42.53
N LEU A 450 -53.12 25.86 43.71
CA LEU A 450 -52.12 24.93 44.23
C LEU A 450 -51.98 23.67 43.34
N ARG A 451 -53.11 23.11 42.87
CA ARG A 451 -53.12 21.97 41.93
C ARG A 451 -52.38 22.31 40.63
N LYS A 452 -52.59 23.53 40.09
CA LYS A 452 -51.91 24.00 38.87
C LYS A 452 -50.41 24.16 39.08
N LEU A 453 -49.98 24.68 40.23
CA LEU A 453 -48.56 24.77 40.59
C LEU A 453 -47.92 23.38 40.72
N MET A 454 -48.56 22.45 41.41
CA MET A 454 -48.06 21.08 41.55
C MET A 454 -47.97 20.34 40.21
N PHE A 455 -48.92 20.53 39.30
CA PHE A 455 -48.82 19.96 37.95
C PHE A 455 -47.62 20.52 37.17
N ARG A 456 -47.31 21.81 37.31
CA ARG A 456 -46.13 22.42 36.69
C ARG A 456 -44.84 21.90 37.29
N ALA A 457 -44.78 21.74 38.62
CA ALA A 457 -43.63 21.14 39.29
C ALA A 457 -43.37 19.69 38.81
N ILE A 458 -44.43 18.87 38.74
CA ILE A 458 -44.34 17.49 38.22
C ILE A 458 -43.89 17.46 36.75
N GLU A 459 -44.30 18.44 35.93
CA GLU A 459 -43.81 18.57 34.55
C GLU A 459 -42.33 18.91 34.47
N VAL A 460 -41.84 19.83 35.29
CA VAL A 460 -40.40 20.16 35.37
C VAL A 460 -39.61 18.92 35.78
N GLU A 461 -40.06 18.19 36.80
CA GLU A 461 -39.42 16.93 37.21
C GLU A 461 -39.45 15.87 36.11
N ARG A 462 -40.55 15.77 35.34
CA ARG A 462 -40.61 14.88 34.16
C ARG A 462 -39.58 15.26 33.11
N MET A 463 -39.38 16.55 32.86
CA MET A 463 -38.36 17.02 31.92
C MET A 463 -36.95 16.64 32.37
N VAL A 464 -36.65 16.79 33.67
CA VAL A 464 -35.37 16.37 34.27
C VAL A 464 -35.18 14.85 34.12
N ALA A 465 -36.16 14.04 34.53
CA ALA A 465 -36.10 12.58 34.41
C ALA A 465 -35.99 12.11 32.93
N THR A 466 -36.62 12.83 32.00
CA THR A 466 -36.47 12.56 30.57
C THR A 466 -35.06 12.88 30.06
N ALA A 467 -34.45 13.95 30.57
CA ALA A 467 -33.07 14.31 30.24
C ALA A 467 -32.08 13.29 30.81
N GLU A 468 -32.28 12.85 32.05
CA GLU A 468 -31.48 11.80 32.71
C GLU A 468 -31.55 10.48 31.94
N LEU A 469 -32.76 9.99 31.63
CA LEU A 469 -32.92 8.76 30.84
C LEU A 469 -32.27 8.88 29.44
N ARG A 470 -32.25 10.07 28.84
CA ARG A 470 -31.53 10.30 27.57
C ARG A 470 -30.02 10.20 27.74
N LEU A 471 -29.48 10.70 28.85
CA LEU A 471 -28.06 10.61 29.18
C LEU A 471 -27.65 9.17 29.48
N GLU A 472 -28.46 8.43 30.25
CA GLU A 472 -28.25 7.00 30.52
C GLU A 472 -28.24 6.17 29.23
N LEU A 473 -29.28 6.31 28.39
CA LEU A 473 -29.34 5.61 27.11
C LEU A 473 -28.22 6.02 26.15
N ARG A 474 -27.70 7.25 26.27
CA ARG A 474 -26.51 7.67 25.53
C ARG A 474 -25.27 6.95 26.05
N ALA A 475 -25.05 6.95 27.37
CA ALA A 475 -23.94 6.27 28.01
C ALA A 475 -23.93 4.76 27.71
N GLU A 476 -25.09 4.09 27.78
CA GLU A 476 -25.22 2.68 27.40
C GLU A 476 -24.88 2.43 25.92
N ARG A 477 -25.36 3.29 25.01
CA ARG A 477 -25.02 3.20 23.58
C ARG A 477 -23.53 3.44 23.34
N ASP A 478 -22.93 4.36 24.08
CA ASP A 478 -21.51 4.66 23.98
C ASP A 478 -20.67 3.51 24.55
N ALA A 479 -21.10 2.88 25.64
CA ALA A 479 -20.47 1.67 26.17
C ALA A 479 -20.50 0.50 25.17
N ILE A 480 -21.67 0.21 24.57
CA ILE A 480 -21.80 -0.82 23.51
C ILE A 480 -20.88 -0.50 22.32
N LYS A 481 -20.73 0.78 21.98
CA LYS A 481 -19.88 1.22 20.87
C LYS A 481 -18.38 1.14 21.20
N MET A 482 -17.99 1.40 22.45
CA MET A 482 -16.60 1.39 22.91
C MET A 482 -16.04 -0.02 23.09
N ASP A 483 -16.91 -0.99 23.37
CA ASP A 483 -16.55 -2.40 23.44
C ASP A 483 -15.96 -2.91 22.11
N PRO A 484 -14.69 -3.38 22.08
CA PRO A 484 -14.04 -3.89 20.88
C PRO A 484 -14.77 -5.05 20.20
N ASP A 485 -15.42 -5.92 20.97
CA ASP A 485 -16.08 -7.12 20.44
C ASP A 485 -17.37 -6.76 19.67
N ASN A 486 -17.97 -5.63 20.03
CA ASN A 486 -19.15 -5.08 19.37
C ASN A 486 -18.83 -4.26 18.12
N GLN A 487 -17.55 -4.14 17.75
CA GLN A 487 -17.13 -3.45 16.55
C GLN A 487 -16.97 -4.43 15.39
N ARG A 488 -17.63 -4.12 14.26
CA ARG A 488 -17.39 -4.86 13.02
C ARG A 488 -15.92 -4.73 12.62
N MET A 489 -15.28 -5.87 12.35
CA MET A 489 -13.93 -5.88 11.84
C MET A 489 -13.85 -5.16 10.48
N SER A 490 -12.83 -4.30 10.36
CA SER A 490 -12.45 -3.76 9.06
C SER A 490 -11.93 -4.89 8.14
N TYR A 491 -11.96 -4.66 6.83
CA TYR A 491 -11.44 -5.66 5.88
C TYR A 491 -10.00 -6.08 6.20
N ARG A 492 -9.16 -5.15 6.68
CA ARG A 492 -7.78 -5.45 7.08
C ARG A 492 -7.71 -6.34 8.32
N GLN A 493 -8.41 -5.99 9.39
CA GLN A 493 -8.46 -6.81 10.61
C GLN A 493 -9.02 -8.22 10.32
N TRP A 494 -10.05 -8.30 9.48
CA TRP A 494 -10.61 -9.58 9.08
C TRP A 494 -9.60 -10.43 8.29
N VAL A 495 -8.86 -9.82 7.34
CA VAL A 495 -7.78 -10.51 6.61
C VAL A 495 -6.63 -10.93 7.55
N GLU A 496 -6.28 -10.13 8.56
CA GLU A 496 -5.27 -10.51 9.57
C GLU A 496 -5.69 -11.78 10.34
N VAL A 497 -6.97 -11.88 10.72
CA VAL A 497 -7.51 -13.10 11.35
C VAL A 497 -7.52 -14.29 10.39
N GLN A 498 -7.87 -14.09 9.11
CA GLN A 498 -7.78 -15.17 8.12
C GLN A 498 -6.32 -15.60 7.87
N ALA A 499 -5.36 -14.67 7.90
CA ALA A 499 -3.93 -14.97 7.75
C ALA A 499 -3.38 -15.74 8.96
N LEU A 500 -3.85 -15.44 10.18
CA LEU A 500 -3.57 -16.23 11.39
C LEU A 500 -4.11 -17.66 11.26
N ALA A 501 -5.27 -17.84 10.61
CA ALA A 501 -5.80 -19.15 10.23
C ALA A 501 -5.03 -19.81 9.06
N GLN A 502 -3.88 -19.26 8.67
CA GLN A 502 -3.00 -19.74 7.61
C GLN A 502 -3.68 -19.78 6.22
N ASP A 503 -4.62 -18.87 5.95
CA ASP A 503 -5.23 -18.72 4.63
C ASP A 503 -4.23 -18.10 3.63
N LYS A 504 -3.98 -18.82 2.52
CA LYS A 504 -3.09 -18.41 1.44
C LYS A 504 -3.51 -17.07 0.81
N ALA A 505 -4.80 -16.89 0.51
CA ALA A 505 -5.32 -15.69 -0.14
C ALA A 505 -5.19 -14.48 0.79
N ALA A 506 -5.44 -14.67 2.08
CA ALA A 506 -5.27 -13.63 3.10
C ALA A 506 -3.81 -13.18 3.23
N ILE A 507 -2.87 -14.12 3.29
CA ILE A 507 -1.42 -13.83 3.32
C ILE A 507 -0.98 -13.12 2.04
N SER A 508 -1.44 -13.59 0.87
CA SER A 508 -1.16 -12.92 -0.41
C SER A 508 -1.66 -11.47 -0.42
N GLN A 509 -2.84 -11.23 0.16
CA GLN A 509 -3.42 -9.90 0.30
C GLN A 509 -2.61 -9.01 1.26
N LEU A 510 -2.14 -9.53 2.40
CA LEU A 510 -1.24 -8.82 3.31
C LEU A 510 0.06 -8.42 2.59
N ARG A 511 0.67 -9.36 1.86
CA ARG A 511 1.85 -9.09 1.02
C ARG A 511 1.57 -8.04 -0.06
N GLY A 512 0.35 -8.01 -0.59
CA GLY A 512 -0.10 -7.00 -1.56
C GLY A 512 -0.18 -5.61 -0.95
N TRP A 513 -0.75 -5.50 0.26
CA TRP A 513 -0.73 -4.25 1.02
C TRP A 513 0.70 -3.83 1.40
N ALA A 514 1.55 -4.77 1.81
CA ALA A 514 2.94 -4.51 2.15
C ALA A 514 3.77 -4.03 0.96
N TYR A 515 3.56 -4.62 -0.23
CA TYR A 515 4.18 -4.14 -1.47
C TYR A 515 3.78 -2.68 -1.79
N ARG A 516 2.53 -2.32 -1.46
CA ARG A 516 2.02 -0.95 -1.53
C ARG A 516 2.39 -0.07 -0.32
N GLN A 517 3.11 -0.58 0.68
CA GLN A 517 3.58 0.15 1.87
C GLN A 517 5.12 0.32 1.86
N LYS A 518 5.67 1.22 2.69
CA LYS A 518 7.02 1.82 2.50
C LYS A 518 8.09 0.74 2.71
N ARG A 519 9.22 0.78 1.99
CA ARG A 519 10.31 -0.23 2.16
C ARG A 519 10.80 -0.27 3.61
N ASN A 520 10.96 0.90 4.23
CA ASN A 520 11.48 1.05 5.60
C ASN A 520 10.52 0.59 6.70
N ALA A 521 9.24 0.34 6.37
CA ALA A 521 8.26 -0.20 7.32
C ALA A 521 8.18 -1.73 7.28
N ARG A 522 8.83 -2.40 6.31
CA ARG A 522 8.79 -3.86 6.14
C ARG A 522 9.72 -4.54 7.13
N THR A 523 9.44 -5.81 7.41
CA THR A 523 10.32 -6.65 8.24
C THR A 523 11.74 -6.64 7.68
N SER A 524 12.72 -6.35 8.53
CA SER A 524 14.14 -6.36 8.14
C SER A 524 14.54 -7.72 7.59
N SER A 525 15.38 -7.72 6.54
CA SER A 525 15.86 -8.97 5.94
C SER A 525 16.57 -9.83 6.99
N LEU A 526 16.22 -11.11 7.04
CA LEU A 526 16.80 -12.10 7.94
C LEU A 526 18.22 -12.45 7.54
N SER A 527 18.48 -12.51 6.23
CA SER A 527 19.74 -12.96 5.66
C SER A 527 19.78 -12.65 4.15
N ALA A 528 20.98 -12.35 3.65
CA ALA A 528 21.23 -12.27 2.21
C ALA A 528 21.22 -13.65 1.52
N ASN A 529 21.27 -14.75 2.28
CA ASN A 529 21.23 -16.11 1.75
C ASN A 529 19.79 -16.61 1.61
N GLY A 530 19.49 -17.34 0.54
CA GLY A 530 18.16 -17.88 0.32
C GLY A 530 17.86 -18.34 -1.10
N PHE A 531 16.56 -18.44 -1.40
CA PHE A 531 16.03 -18.77 -2.72
C PHE A 531 15.31 -17.56 -3.30
N LEU A 532 15.59 -17.24 -4.56
CA LEU A 532 14.77 -16.36 -5.38
C LEU A 532 13.70 -17.21 -6.05
N CYS A 533 12.44 -16.79 -5.91
CA CYS A 533 11.28 -17.48 -6.44
C CYS A 533 10.52 -16.57 -7.42
N ALA A 534 9.61 -17.17 -8.17
CA ALA A 534 8.79 -16.44 -9.14
C ALA A 534 7.95 -15.31 -8.50
N VAL A 535 7.57 -14.35 -9.32
CA VAL A 535 6.74 -13.22 -8.87
C VAL A 535 5.43 -13.71 -8.25
N ALA A 536 5.17 -13.21 -7.04
CA ALA A 536 3.99 -13.50 -6.22
C ALA A 536 3.74 -15.00 -5.97
N ASP A 537 4.80 -15.80 -5.88
CA ASP A 537 4.72 -17.25 -5.60
C ASP A 537 4.36 -17.55 -4.13
N ASP A 538 3.17 -17.12 -3.74
CA ASP A 538 2.65 -17.22 -2.38
C ASP A 538 2.15 -18.65 -2.10
N VAL A 539 2.56 -19.21 -0.96
CA VAL A 539 2.21 -20.57 -0.53
C VAL A 539 1.53 -20.54 0.82
N LYS A 540 0.74 -21.58 1.11
CA LYS A 540 0.19 -21.77 2.45
C LYS A 540 1.34 -22.00 3.45
N PRO A 541 1.30 -21.43 4.66
CA PRO A 541 2.24 -21.76 5.71
C PRO A 541 2.31 -23.27 5.94
N LEU A 542 3.53 -23.81 5.84
CA LEU A 542 3.79 -25.23 6.10
C LEU A 542 3.98 -25.50 7.59
N HIS A 543 3.63 -26.71 8.02
CA HIS A 543 4.01 -27.21 9.33
C HIS A 543 5.34 -27.98 9.18
N LEU A 544 6.45 -27.38 9.60
CA LEU A 544 7.77 -27.98 9.53
C LEU A 544 8.12 -28.58 10.90
N ARG A 545 8.56 -29.84 10.91
CA ARG A 545 8.88 -30.53 12.17
C ARG A 545 10.00 -29.80 12.91
N GLY A 546 9.73 -29.42 14.17
CA GLY A 546 10.69 -28.69 15.01
C GLY A 546 10.76 -27.18 14.73
N TYR A 547 9.83 -26.63 13.97
CA TYR A 547 9.70 -25.19 13.77
C TYR A 547 8.31 -24.70 14.18
N GLU A 548 8.29 -23.54 14.80
CA GLU A 548 7.07 -22.75 15.02
C GLU A 548 6.86 -21.80 13.85
N THR A 549 5.61 -21.62 13.43
CA THR A 549 5.25 -20.79 12.29
C THR A 549 4.55 -19.52 12.76
N GLN A 550 5.10 -18.37 12.42
CA GLN A 550 4.52 -17.06 12.69
C GLN A 550 4.29 -16.28 11.40
N VAL A 551 3.26 -15.45 11.37
CA VAL A 551 2.95 -14.56 10.25
C VAL A 551 3.00 -13.12 10.74
N THR A 552 3.73 -12.25 10.04
CA THR A 552 3.83 -10.82 10.34
C THR A 552 2.79 -10.00 9.58
N ARG A 553 2.57 -8.73 9.97
CA ARG A 553 1.59 -7.83 9.32
C ARG A 553 1.90 -7.52 7.86
N ASP A 554 3.14 -7.67 7.42
CA ASP A 554 3.52 -7.56 6.01
C ASP A 554 3.31 -8.86 5.21
N GLY A 555 2.81 -9.92 5.87
CA GLY A 555 2.54 -11.23 5.29
C GLY A 555 3.79 -12.10 5.14
N ALA A 556 4.91 -11.78 5.80
CA ALA A 556 6.04 -12.70 5.88
C ALA A 556 5.69 -13.91 6.74
N ILE A 557 6.06 -15.10 6.28
CA ILE A 557 5.92 -16.33 7.07
C ILE A 557 7.30 -16.61 7.65
N THR A 558 7.44 -16.54 8.97
CA THR A 558 8.69 -16.81 9.68
C THR A 558 8.60 -18.16 10.36
N TYR A 559 9.60 -19.01 10.13
CA TYR A 559 9.79 -20.30 10.79
C TYR A 559 10.87 -20.15 11.86
N LEU A 560 10.47 -20.30 13.12
CA LEU A 560 11.33 -20.17 14.28
C LEU A 560 11.72 -21.55 14.81
N ARG A 561 12.94 -21.66 15.32
CA ARG A 561 13.41 -22.82 16.06
C ARG A 561 14.05 -22.33 17.34
N ASP A 562 13.62 -22.87 18.48
CA ASP A 562 14.05 -22.42 19.81
C ASP A 562 13.86 -20.90 20.01
N GLY A 563 12.77 -20.34 19.46
CA GLY A 563 12.48 -18.91 19.49
C GLY A 563 13.30 -18.04 18.52
N VAL A 564 14.22 -18.61 17.74
CA VAL A 564 15.07 -17.87 16.79
C VAL A 564 14.55 -18.04 15.36
N ALA A 565 14.34 -16.92 14.66
CA ALA A 565 13.93 -16.92 13.26
C ALA A 565 15.02 -17.55 12.37
N CYS A 566 14.71 -18.68 11.72
CA CYS A 566 15.67 -19.46 10.95
C CYS A 566 15.41 -19.38 9.43
N VAL A 567 14.14 -19.43 9.04
CA VAL A 567 13.70 -19.35 7.63
C VAL A 567 12.56 -18.36 7.52
N ARG A 568 12.55 -17.53 6.48
CA ARG A 568 11.48 -16.55 6.24
C ARG A 568 11.03 -16.56 4.78
N ASP A 569 9.75 -16.80 4.54
CA ASP A 569 9.13 -16.70 3.21
C ASP A 569 8.45 -15.35 3.02
N MET A 570 8.97 -14.56 2.07
CA MET A 570 8.45 -13.27 1.61
C MET A 570 7.66 -13.41 0.29
N GLY A 571 7.37 -14.63 -0.16
CA GLY A 571 6.70 -14.93 -1.43
C GLY A 571 7.70 -15.01 -2.58
N ARG A 572 8.30 -13.87 -2.97
CA ARG A 572 9.32 -13.84 -4.04
C ARG A 572 10.70 -14.31 -3.57
N ARG A 573 10.94 -14.32 -2.26
CA ARG A 573 12.23 -14.73 -1.68
C ARG A 573 11.99 -15.56 -0.44
N ILE A 574 12.75 -16.65 -0.30
CA ILE A 574 12.88 -17.41 0.94
C ILE A 574 14.24 -17.06 1.51
N GLU A 575 14.30 -16.39 2.64
CA GLU A 575 15.55 -16.04 3.34
C GLU A 575 15.90 -17.12 4.36
N VAL A 576 17.18 -17.44 4.48
CA VAL A 576 17.68 -18.53 5.33
C VAL A 576 18.88 -18.06 6.14
N VAL A 577 18.83 -18.26 7.45
CA VAL A 577 20.00 -18.07 8.32
C VAL A 577 20.99 -19.20 8.04
N PRO A 578 22.20 -18.90 7.53
CA PRO A 578 23.22 -19.90 7.23
C PRO A 578 23.80 -20.51 8.52
N GLY A 579 24.47 -21.65 8.41
CA GLY A 579 25.19 -22.30 9.52
C GLY A 579 24.57 -23.61 10.03
N ASP A 580 23.28 -23.84 9.78
CA ASP A 580 22.62 -25.12 10.09
C ASP A 580 21.94 -25.71 8.84
N THR A 581 22.33 -26.93 8.49
CA THR A 581 21.79 -27.68 7.34
C THR A 581 20.29 -27.93 7.47
N ARG A 582 19.75 -27.99 8.69
CA ARG A 582 18.30 -28.13 8.95
C ARG A 582 17.51 -26.91 8.48
N ASN A 583 18.10 -25.70 8.54
CA ASN A 583 17.45 -24.47 8.04
C ASN A 583 17.37 -24.49 6.51
N ILE A 584 18.44 -24.95 5.86
CA ILE A 584 18.51 -25.13 4.41
C ILE A 584 17.48 -26.19 3.97
N ALA A 585 17.43 -27.33 4.65
CA ALA A 585 16.45 -28.39 4.37
C ALA A 585 15.00 -27.90 4.53
N ALA A 586 14.71 -27.14 5.60
CA ALA A 586 13.41 -26.50 5.80
C ALA A 586 13.04 -25.55 4.64
N ALA A 587 13.99 -24.71 4.20
CA ALA A 587 13.79 -23.81 3.08
C ALA A 587 13.58 -24.54 1.74
N ILE A 588 14.28 -25.67 1.52
CA ILE A 588 14.06 -26.55 0.34
C ILE A 588 12.63 -27.11 0.35
N VAL A 589 12.11 -27.54 1.51
CA VAL A 589 10.73 -28.01 1.62
C VAL A 589 9.74 -26.88 1.26
N VAL A 590 9.96 -25.66 1.76
CA VAL A 590 9.14 -24.50 1.39
C VAL A 590 9.24 -24.20 -0.11
N ALA A 591 10.45 -24.20 -0.68
CA ALA A 591 10.68 -24.00 -2.10
C ALA A 591 9.99 -25.06 -2.97
N SER A 592 9.92 -26.32 -2.51
CA SER A 592 9.28 -27.41 -3.25
C SER A 592 7.78 -27.26 -3.42
N LYS A 593 7.14 -26.42 -2.59
CA LYS A 593 5.69 -26.11 -2.67
C LYS A 593 5.38 -24.89 -3.53
N LYS A 594 6.40 -24.17 -3.99
CA LYS A 594 6.27 -23.04 -4.91
C LYS A 594 6.12 -23.52 -6.36
N SER A 595 5.77 -22.61 -7.26
CA SER A 595 5.44 -22.93 -8.66
C SER A 595 6.59 -23.54 -9.48
N GLY A 596 7.85 -23.27 -9.10
CA GLY A 596 9.03 -23.71 -9.84
C GLY A 596 9.29 -22.95 -11.16
N GLU A 597 8.52 -21.90 -11.48
CA GLU A 597 8.71 -21.07 -12.68
C GLU A 597 10.03 -20.30 -12.68
N GLU A 598 10.44 -19.86 -11.50
CA GLU A 598 11.72 -19.24 -11.21
C GLU A 598 12.12 -19.77 -9.84
N LEU A 599 13.27 -20.42 -9.77
CA LEU A 599 13.82 -20.94 -8.53
C LEU A 599 15.34 -20.96 -8.62
N ASP A 600 15.97 -20.03 -7.93
CA ASP A 600 17.42 -19.80 -8.02
C ASP A 600 18.00 -19.59 -6.63
N VAL A 601 19.10 -20.28 -6.32
CA VAL A 601 19.79 -20.14 -5.04
C VAL A 601 20.67 -18.89 -5.07
N ARG A 602 20.50 -17.98 -4.09
CA ARG A 602 21.25 -16.72 -4.00
C ARG A 602 21.86 -16.58 -2.62
N GLY A 603 23.16 -16.31 -2.54
CA GLY A 603 23.85 -16.13 -1.27
C GLY A 603 25.36 -16.24 -1.41
N SER A 604 26.03 -16.43 -0.28
CA SER A 604 27.47 -16.75 -0.25
C SER A 604 27.79 -18.03 -1.03
N ALA A 605 29.04 -18.15 -1.48
CA ALA A 605 29.49 -19.33 -2.22
C ALA A 605 29.35 -20.63 -1.40
N ALA A 606 29.69 -20.58 -0.11
CA ALA A 606 29.52 -21.71 0.81
C ALA A 606 28.06 -22.13 0.94
N PHE A 607 27.15 -21.17 1.20
CA PHE A 607 25.72 -21.45 1.29
C PHE A 607 25.16 -22.04 0.00
N THR A 608 25.56 -21.50 -1.16
CA THR A 608 25.11 -21.99 -2.46
C THR A 608 25.57 -23.43 -2.67
N GLY A 609 26.83 -23.76 -2.39
CA GLY A 609 27.37 -25.12 -2.51
C GLY A 609 26.63 -26.13 -1.62
N ASP A 610 26.46 -25.80 -0.34
CA ASP A 610 25.75 -26.66 0.63
C ASP A 610 24.29 -26.88 0.20
N THR A 611 23.62 -25.80 -0.22
CA THR A 611 22.23 -25.86 -0.66
C THR A 611 22.07 -26.75 -1.90
N LEU A 612 22.94 -26.60 -2.90
CA LEU A 612 22.86 -27.42 -4.11
C LEU A 612 23.10 -28.91 -3.80
N LYS A 613 24.01 -29.23 -2.87
CA LYS A 613 24.22 -30.61 -2.40
C LYS A 613 22.94 -31.17 -1.77
N LEU A 614 22.34 -30.42 -0.84
CA LEU A 614 21.09 -30.83 -0.19
C LEU A 614 19.91 -30.95 -1.16
N VAL A 615 19.83 -30.10 -2.20
CA VAL A 615 18.79 -30.21 -3.23
C VAL A 615 18.99 -31.50 -4.05
N SER A 616 20.23 -31.88 -4.38
CA SER A 616 20.51 -33.17 -5.04
C SER A 616 20.09 -34.35 -4.18
N GLU A 617 20.42 -34.34 -2.89
CA GLU A 617 20.00 -35.36 -1.93
C GLU A 617 18.47 -35.41 -1.77
N PHE A 618 17.82 -34.24 -1.74
CA PHE A 618 16.35 -34.13 -1.66
C PHE A 618 15.65 -34.75 -2.88
N ASN A 619 16.27 -34.65 -4.06
CA ASN A 619 15.75 -35.15 -5.34
C ASN A 619 16.02 -36.63 -5.59
N ALA A 620 17.01 -37.24 -4.93
CA ALA A 620 17.41 -38.63 -5.19
C ALA A 620 16.35 -39.70 -4.84
N PRO A 621 15.59 -39.60 -3.72
CA PRO A 621 14.61 -40.62 -3.35
C PRO A 621 13.14 -40.25 -3.65
N ARG A 622 12.83 -39.12 -4.31
CA ARG A 622 11.43 -38.62 -4.43
C ARG A 622 10.91 -38.55 -5.87
N PHE A 623 9.63 -38.88 -6.04
CA PHE A 623 8.88 -38.66 -7.29
C PHE A 623 8.69 -37.18 -7.64
N THR A 624 8.80 -36.28 -6.66
CA THR A 624 8.72 -34.82 -6.85
C THR A 624 10.12 -34.20 -6.77
N LYS A 625 10.63 -33.74 -7.93
CA LYS A 625 11.94 -33.11 -8.06
C LYS A 625 11.82 -31.59 -7.92
N LEU A 626 12.67 -30.99 -7.09
CA LEU A 626 12.90 -29.55 -7.06
C LEU A 626 13.84 -29.18 -8.20
N THR A 627 13.32 -28.49 -9.21
CA THR A 627 14.11 -28.05 -10.37
C THR A 627 14.52 -26.59 -10.19
N LEU A 628 15.83 -26.33 -10.19
CA LEU A 628 16.36 -24.97 -10.20
C LEU A 628 16.34 -24.42 -11.62
N THR A 629 16.06 -23.13 -11.79
CA THR A 629 15.95 -22.50 -13.12
C THR A 629 17.28 -22.01 -13.67
N ASN A 630 18.29 -21.84 -12.82
CA ASN A 630 19.62 -21.39 -13.22
C ASN A 630 20.42 -22.54 -13.89
N PRO A 631 20.80 -22.42 -15.18
CA PRO A 631 21.51 -23.48 -15.89
C PRO A 631 22.85 -23.88 -15.26
N GLU A 632 23.57 -22.95 -14.63
CA GLU A 632 24.85 -23.24 -13.99
C GLU A 632 24.67 -24.11 -12.74
N GLN A 633 23.63 -23.83 -11.96
CA GLN A 633 23.27 -24.62 -10.77
C GLN A 633 22.79 -26.02 -11.16
N GLN A 634 21.99 -26.13 -12.23
CA GLN A 634 21.60 -27.42 -12.80
C GLN A 634 22.83 -28.25 -13.20
N ARG A 635 23.78 -27.64 -13.94
CA ARG A 635 25.03 -28.31 -14.35
C ARG A 635 25.91 -28.69 -13.18
N TRP A 636 25.90 -27.92 -12.08
CA TRP A 636 26.62 -28.27 -10.87
C TRP A 636 26.02 -29.52 -10.21
N MET A 637 24.69 -29.57 -10.10
CA MET A 637 23.99 -30.71 -9.49
C MET A 637 24.21 -32.01 -10.28
N LEU A 638 24.29 -31.94 -11.61
CA LEU A 638 24.56 -33.09 -12.49
C LEU A 638 26.02 -33.58 -12.44
N ARG A 639 26.97 -32.76 -11.96
CA ARG A 639 28.40 -33.08 -11.92
C ARG A 639 28.85 -33.79 -10.64
N GLN A 640 27.94 -34.05 -9.70
CA GLN A 640 28.26 -34.86 -8.53
C GLN A 640 28.62 -36.28 -8.99
N PRO A 641 29.80 -36.82 -8.62
CA PRO A 641 30.10 -38.22 -8.89
C PRO A 641 29.06 -39.06 -8.17
N GLU A 642 28.54 -40.09 -8.85
CA GLU A 642 27.77 -41.15 -8.20
C GLU A 642 28.48 -41.50 -6.89
N VAL A 643 27.79 -41.31 -5.77
CA VAL A 643 28.23 -41.89 -4.51
C VAL A 643 28.31 -43.37 -4.80
N LYS A 644 29.53 -43.89 -4.98
CA LYS A 644 29.79 -45.32 -5.06
C LYS A 644 29.06 -45.93 -3.87
N ALA A 645 27.99 -46.66 -4.15
CA ALA A 645 27.52 -47.67 -3.22
C ALA A 645 28.78 -48.45 -2.83
N ALA A 646 29.10 -48.47 -1.54
CA ALA A 646 30.24 -49.23 -1.06
C ALA A 646 30.03 -50.67 -1.54
N ASN A 647 30.81 -51.10 -2.52
CA ASN A 647 30.87 -52.50 -2.91
C ASN A 647 31.25 -53.28 -1.63
N PRO A 648 30.52 -54.34 -1.27
CA PRO A 648 30.97 -55.21 -0.21
C PRO A 648 32.35 -55.76 -0.59
N ALA A 649 33.24 -55.79 0.40
CA ALA A 649 34.64 -56.17 0.23
C ALA A 649 34.79 -57.51 -0.53
N PRO A 650 35.83 -57.67 -1.37
CA PRO A 650 36.04 -58.92 -2.07
C PRO A 650 36.44 -60.02 -1.08
N ASP A 651 35.70 -61.12 -1.13
CA ASP A 651 35.99 -62.38 -0.46
C ASP A 651 37.43 -62.82 -0.77
N SER A 652 38.26 -62.87 0.27
CA SER A 652 39.56 -63.52 0.25
C SER A 652 39.53 -64.75 1.16
N SER A 653 39.09 -65.89 0.65
CA SER A 653 39.72 -67.18 0.97
C SER A 653 39.16 -68.31 0.11
N SER A 654 40.01 -68.81 -0.80
CA SER A 654 39.86 -70.10 -1.45
C SER A 654 40.15 -71.25 -0.48
N TRP A 655 39.19 -72.17 -0.37
CA TRP A 655 39.30 -73.63 -0.29
C TRP A 655 40.35 -74.32 0.61
N GLY A 656 39.85 -75.09 1.58
CA GLY A 656 40.53 -76.22 2.23
C GLY A 656 39.67 -76.91 3.31
N PRO A 657 39.43 -78.23 3.27
CA PRO A 657 38.38 -78.91 4.05
C PRO A 657 38.83 -79.46 5.41
N THR A 658 37.90 -79.35 6.39
CA THR A 658 37.62 -80.24 7.54
C THR A 658 38.77 -80.80 8.40
N ASN A 659 38.71 -80.55 9.72
CA ASN A 659 38.74 -81.67 10.66
C ASN A 659 38.09 -81.37 12.03
N LYS A 660 37.23 -82.32 12.46
CA LYS A 660 36.55 -82.39 13.75
C LYS A 660 37.54 -82.74 14.88
N PRO A 661 37.30 -82.33 16.13
CA PRO A 661 38.12 -82.80 17.25
C PRO A 661 37.77 -84.25 17.63
N ALA A 662 38.81 -85.05 17.91
CA ALA A 662 38.69 -86.46 18.27
C ALA A 662 38.22 -86.64 19.73
N LYS A 663 37.28 -87.58 19.92
CA LYS A 663 36.86 -88.11 21.22
C LYS A 663 37.96 -88.99 21.81
N TYR A 664 38.27 -88.82 23.09
CA TYR A 664 39.11 -89.72 23.86
C TYR A 664 38.25 -90.61 24.77
N THR A 665 38.41 -91.93 24.68
CA THR A 665 37.91 -92.91 25.65
C THR A 665 39.01 -93.95 25.90
N PRO A 666 39.37 -94.23 27.17
CA PRO A 666 40.52 -95.07 27.54
C PRO A 666 40.25 -96.58 27.37
N PRO A 667 41.33 -97.40 27.33
CA PRO A 667 41.24 -98.83 27.05
C PRO A 667 40.80 -99.64 28.29
N LYS A 668 40.08 -100.72 28.04
CA LYS A 668 39.72 -101.78 28.99
C LYS A 668 40.73 -102.94 28.86
N PRO A 669 40.87 -103.79 29.88
CA PRO A 669 41.44 -103.49 31.18
C PRO A 669 42.54 -104.51 31.52
N SER A 670 43.15 -104.32 32.68
CA SER A 670 43.18 -105.35 33.71
C SER A 670 43.07 -104.67 35.06
#